data_AF-A0A7D5TE95-F1
#
_entry.id   AF-A0A7D5TE95-F1
#
_cell.length_a   1.000
_cell.length_b   1.000
_cell.length_c   1.000
_cell.angle_alpha   90.00
_cell.angle_beta   90.00
_cell.angle_gamma   90.00
#
_symmetry.space_group_name_H-M   'P 1'
#
loop_
_entity.id
_entity.type
_entity.pdbx_description
1 polymer ?
#
loop_
_entity_poly.entity_id
_entity_poly.type
_entity_poly.pdbx_seq_one_letter_code
_entity_poly.pdbx_strand_id
1 'polypeptide(L)'
;MGNRRRDVLATGAALATLGLAGCNGNSDSDETGASTGTASGDGDGSASVDAAVAAEWNAMRARVWDAFALGCAREYGAGASVAQSTFARFEGASGEYGAHEMLEATSESNYEGFEGALGALRTAGLDAGDIERTREEASTASAQLAEAQRALVGESTANALALQSLGAAALDAAALAAAGHFEGARTTAEAVLTRFEEAAVHDALESADAESYGAFEGALGAAAEAAGNEDAETVRSEAATAYQAAIDGSYALADAEAAAGAGHVATLQARGWDAAALAATGGPSTDYAHAAALTLYRARAADAGWLAARGETDRAATMASDIFAHFEGARAHEALEEADGEAYEGFESGLSALRSAIESGDSSGVDDAVATVDENLVAGVEALAGSNAPLLEAAFFRARFADARELYRLGQNDAAATLAEGLFERFEADELGFHEAMESTDEELYHSFEEEHLSGLITAFENADGEGVDTHYEGVQSALLEFETAAGTTATVSGAEAAYMGARGFDAAVLDALGKASRAEAIAQGAFEHFEAGAGGYHEALEEADESVYEAFEERLGAVSSAAASGDDVYAPSKSFNAEALKSAYAVVESAGGSAGGAAAAVVQDAFAHFENARVHGMLEAASRSAYESFERQLDAYITALDEGGEVGAAADTFADASLYAQFALVDGVEELPLDLRVAGASGESGGKSGSGGESGGESNLQGGPNVVEGVPDDADHVVDMTAVAFEPAELTVSAGDTVAWTHAGGEAHSVTATEDSLPDGATYWASGDFDSESAAREGWENGKGAVGSGQSFVRTFETTGTHEYVCIPHEAAGMTGSVTVE
;
A
#
# COMPACT_ATOMS: atom_id res chain seq x y z
N MET A 1 -28.79 -8.36 -9.51
CA MET A 1 -29.74 -9.46 -9.21
C MET A 1 -29.38 -9.98 -7.83
N GLY A 2 -30.22 -9.71 -6.82
CA GLY A 2 -29.92 -10.01 -5.41
C GLY A 2 -30.32 -11.41 -4.94
N ASN A 3 -29.68 -11.82 -3.84
CA ASN A 3 -29.89 -13.00 -3.00
C ASN A 3 -29.44 -14.35 -3.55
N ARG A 4 -28.16 -14.71 -3.27
CA ARG A 4 -27.70 -16.10 -3.05
C ARG A 4 -26.25 -16.16 -2.50
N ARG A 5 -26.04 -15.83 -1.21
CA ARG A 5 -24.80 -16.18 -0.47
C ARG A 5 -25.05 -16.69 0.97
N ARG A 6 -26.30 -16.96 1.37
CA ARG A 6 -26.64 -17.40 2.75
C ARG A 6 -26.68 -18.92 2.99
N ASP A 7 -26.39 -19.77 1.99
CA ASP A 7 -26.68 -21.22 2.08
C ASP A 7 -25.46 -22.17 2.05
N VAL A 8 -24.22 -21.71 2.31
CA VAL A 8 -23.03 -22.61 2.28
C VAL A 8 -22.40 -22.92 3.65
N LEU A 9 -22.70 -22.20 4.74
CA LEU A 9 -22.01 -22.40 6.03
C LEU A 9 -22.83 -23.13 7.12
N ALA A 10 -23.68 -24.07 6.74
CA ALA A 10 -24.46 -24.87 7.70
C ALA A 10 -24.14 -26.37 7.64
N THR A 11 -22.89 -26.75 7.91
CA THR A 11 -22.58 -28.16 8.24
C THR A 11 -21.43 -28.26 9.25
N GLY A 12 -21.72 -28.25 10.55
CA GLY A 12 -20.65 -28.58 11.51
C GLY A 12 -20.79 -28.28 13.00
N ALA A 13 -21.98 -28.26 13.62
CA ALA A 13 -22.03 -28.37 15.10
C ALA A 13 -23.40 -28.83 15.59
N ALA A 14 -23.47 -30.00 16.20
CA ALA A 14 -24.65 -30.50 16.89
C ALA A 14 -24.24 -31.05 18.26
N LEU A 15 -24.38 -30.24 19.32
CA LEU A 15 -24.49 -30.72 20.70
C LEU A 15 -25.48 -29.85 21.49
N ALA A 16 -26.44 -30.52 22.13
CA ALA A 16 -27.47 -29.98 23.01
C ALA A 16 -26.92 -29.86 24.44
N THR A 17 -27.31 -28.90 25.30
CA THR A 17 -28.57 -28.94 26.07
C THR A 17 -28.69 -27.76 27.07
N LEU A 18 -29.92 -27.22 27.19
CA LEU A 18 -30.71 -26.88 28.39
C LEU A 18 -30.21 -25.88 29.47
N GLY A 19 -30.67 -24.63 29.33
CA GLY A 19 -31.53 -23.82 30.24
C GLY A 19 -31.33 -23.79 31.77
N LEU A 20 -31.42 -22.57 32.35
CA LEU A 20 -32.36 -22.20 33.43
C LEU A 20 -32.30 -20.68 33.73
N ALA A 21 -33.47 -20.08 33.91
CA ALA A 21 -33.66 -18.68 34.27
C ALA A 21 -33.83 -18.48 35.78
N GLY A 22 -33.38 -17.32 36.27
CA GLY A 22 -34.04 -16.54 37.33
C GLY A 22 -33.21 -16.29 38.59
N CYS A 23 -33.03 -15.01 38.96
CA CYS A 23 -33.73 -14.38 40.09
C CYS A 23 -33.39 -12.88 40.20
N ASN A 24 -34.43 -12.08 40.45
CA ASN A 24 -34.39 -10.66 40.79
C ASN A 24 -34.68 -10.54 42.30
N GLY A 25 -34.04 -9.63 43.04
CA GLY A 25 -34.34 -9.46 44.48
C GLY A 25 -33.48 -8.44 45.22
N ASN A 26 -33.98 -7.21 45.27
CA ASN A 26 -33.41 -6.01 45.89
C ASN A 26 -33.58 -5.93 47.44
N SER A 27 -32.83 -5.00 48.05
CA SER A 27 -33.12 -4.15 49.24
C SER A 27 -32.53 -4.46 50.64
N ASP A 28 -31.56 -3.61 51.00
CA ASP A 28 -31.56 -2.55 52.06
C ASP A 28 -31.02 -2.72 53.50
N SER A 29 -30.35 -1.61 53.90
CA SER A 29 -30.09 -1.02 55.24
C SER A 29 -28.94 -1.58 56.11
N ASP A 30 -28.10 -0.82 56.85
CA ASP A 30 -27.95 0.63 57.07
C ASP A 30 -26.62 0.95 57.81
N GLU A 31 -26.06 2.13 57.50
CA GLU A 31 -25.25 3.11 58.26
C GLU A 31 -24.07 2.76 59.23
N THR A 32 -22.90 3.43 59.06
CA THR A 32 -22.46 4.62 59.86
C THR A 32 -21.00 5.10 59.61
N GLY A 33 -20.81 6.32 59.09
CA GLY A 33 -20.05 7.43 59.74
C GLY A 33 -18.53 7.72 59.52
N ALA A 34 -18.23 8.69 58.62
CA ALA A 34 -17.17 9.75 58.63
C ALA A 34 -15.66 9.36 58.42
N SER A 35 -14.77 10.07 57.68
CA SER A 35 -14.69 11.46 57.14
C SER A 35 -13.63 11.57 56.01
N THR A 36 -14.03 12.10 54.85
CA THR A 36 -13.34 13.01 53.89
C THR A 36 -11.87 12.82 53.46
N GLY A 37 -11.70 12.41 52.21
CA GLY A 37 -10.68 12.87 51.26
C GLY A 37 -11.33 12.85 49.86
N THR A 38 -11.45 13.99 49.20
CA THR A 38 -12.16 14.18 47.93
C THR A 38 -11.44 13.46 46.78
N ALA A 39 -11.99 12.32 46.36
CA ALA A 39 -11.89 11.80 45.00
C ALA A 39 -13.33 11.76 44.49
N SER A 40 -13.62 12.52 43.44
CA SER A 40 -14.89 12.47 42.72
C SER A 40 -14.92 11.20 41.87
N GLY A 41 -15.18 10.06 42.54
CA GLY A 41 -15.69 8.87 41.91
C GLY A 41 -17.21 8.89 42.05
N ASP A 42 -17.90 9.31 41.00
CA ASP A 42 -19.28 8.90 40.80
C ASP A 42 -19.23 7.58 40.03
N GLY A 43 -19.52 6.50 40.75
CA GLY A 43 -19.70 5.18 40.17
C GLY A 43 -21.00 5.14 39.38
N ASP A 44 -20.88 5.16 38.07
CA ASP A 44 -21.75 4.40 37.18
C ASP A 44 -20.88 3.31 36.54
N GLY A 45 -21.41 2.11 36.34
CA GLY A 45 -20.66 0.97 35.80
C GLY A 45 -20.33 1.07 34.30
N SER A 46 -20.30 2.28 33.74
CA SER A 46 -19.94 2.57 32.36
C SER A 46 -18.42 2.71 32.22
N ALA A 47 -17.83 2.03 31.24
CA ALA A 47 -16.42 2.24 30.89
C ALA A 47 -16.20 3.69 30.44
N SER A 48 -15.06 4.29 30.80
CA SER A 48 -14.69 5.62 30.31
C SER A 48 -14.05 5.55 28.92
N VAL A 49 -13.94 6.69 28.26
CA VAL A 49 -13.20 6.88 27.00
C VAL A 49 -11.76 6.35 27.10
N ASP A 50 -11.16 6.46 28.29
CA ASP A 50 -9.84 5.91 28.59
C ASP A 50 -9.72 4.40 28.30
N ALA A 51 -10.82 3.65 28.40
CA ALA A 51 -10.84 2.22 28.06
C ALA A 51 -10.71 1.96 26.56
N ALA A 52 -11.21 2.86 25.71
CA ALA A 52 -11.00 2.80 24.26
C ALA A 52 -9.55 3.17 23.90
N VAL A 53 -8.99 4.21 24.51
CA VAL A 53 -7.57 4.57 24.35
C VAL A 53 -6.65 3.42 24.79
N ALA A 54 -6.93 2.84 25.95
CA ALA A 54 -6.18 1.68 26.44
C ALA A 54 -6.35 0.46 25.53
N ALA A 55 -7.51 0.27 24.88
CA ALA A 55 -7.72 -0.78 23.90
C ALA A 55 -6.88 -0.57 22.63
N GLU A 56 -6.79 0.66 22.11
CA GLU A 56 -5.92 0.97 20.95
C GLU A 56 -4.44 0.75 21.27
N TRP A 57 -3.97 1.15 22.47
CA TRP A 57 -2.62 0.77 22.92
C TRP A 57 -2.43 -0.75 22.96
N ASN A 58 -3.50 -1.53 23.23
CA ASN A 58 -3.43 -2.97 23.22
C ASN A 58 -3.29 -3.54 21.80
N ALA A 59 -3.93 -2.92 20.79
CA ALA A 59 -3.73 -3.26 19.38
C ALA A 59 -2.28 -2.96 18.95
N MET A 60 -1.71 -1.83 19.37
CA MET A 60 -0.30 -1.50 19.12
C MET A 60 0.67 -2.46 19.81
N ARG A 61 0.34 -2.89 21.04
CA ARG A 61 1.10 -3.93 21.75
C ARG A 61 1.09 -5.25 20.99
N ALA A 62 -0.03 -5.66 20.40
CA ALA A 62 -0.08 -6.84 19.54
C ALA A 62 0.87 -6.66 18.34
N ARG A 63 0.77 -5.52 17.64
CA ARG A 63 1.63 -5.15 16.50
C ARG A 63 3.14 -5.24 16.76
N VAL A 64 3.57 -4.83 17.95
CA VAL A 64 4.96 -4.97 18.41
C VAL A 64 5.38 -6.45 18.51
N TRP A 65 4.49 -7.33 18.96
CA TRP A 65 4.76 -8.76 19.04
C TRP A 65 4.68 -9.47 17.69
N ASP A 66 3.85 -8.99 16.76
CA ASP A 66 3.81 -9.50 15.37
C ASP A 66 5.17 -9.30 14.70
N ALA A 67 5.81 -8.13 14.90
CA ALA A 67 7.16 -7.86 14.41
C ALA A 67 8.19 -8.86 14.98
N PHE A 68 8.06 -9.25 16.25
CA PHE A 68 8.90 -10.29 16.85
C PHE A 68 8.58 -11.69 16.28
N ALA A 69 7.31 -12.02 16.05
CA ALA A 69 6.89 -13.29 15.45
C ALA A 69 7.46 -13.45 14.04
N LEU A 70 7.39 -12.41 13.20
CA LEU A 70 8.04 -12.35 11.89
C LEU A 70 9.57 -12.51 11.99
N GLY A 71 10.20 -11.88 12.97
CA GLY A 71 11.62 -12.11 13.28
C GLY A 71 11.93 -13.57 13.62
N CYS A 72 11.05 -14.27 14.34
CA CYS A 72 11.20 -15.71 14.62
C CYS A 72 11.07 -16.57 13.36
N ALA A 73 10.29 -16.12 12.37
CA ALA A 73 10.18 -16.72 11.05
C ALA A 73 11.35 -16.37 10.11
N ARG A 74 12.25 -15.48 10.53
CA ARG A 74 13.35 -14.86 9.75
C ARG A 74 12.89 -13.90 8.66
N GLU A 75 11.64 -13.46 8.74
CA GLU A 75 11.07 -12.40 7.90
C GLU A 75 11.45 -11.02 8.47
N TYR A 76 12.76 -10.75 8.56
CA TYR A 76 13.28 -9.57 9.25
C TYR A 76 12.82 -8.26 8.60
N GLY A 77 12.80 -8.19 7.26
CA GLY A 77 12.33 -7.01 6.52
C GLY A 77 10.84 -6.74 6.73
N ALA A 78 10.02 -7.79 6.72
CA ALA A 78 8.59 -7.66 7.03
C ALA A 78 8.37 -7.20 8.48
N GLY A 79 9.09 -7.80 9.44
CA GLY A 79 9.05 -7.37 10.83
C GLY A 79 9.47 -5.92 11.03
N ALA A 80 10.53 -5.46 10.34
CA ALA A 80 11.00 -4.09 10.39
C ALA A 80 9.95 -3.10 9.85
N SER A 81 9.27 -3.49 8.77
CA SER A 81 8.16 -2.73 8.18
C SER A 81 6.94 -2.66 9.11
N VAL A 82 6.63 -3.74 9.83
CA VAL A 82 5.60 -3.72 10.89
C VAL A 82 5.98 -2.76 12.02
N ALA A 83 7.24 -2.78 12.48
CA ALA A 83 7.71 -1.85 13.52
C ALA A 83 7.64 -0.39 13.06
N GLN A 84 8.04 -0.10 11.81
CA GLN A 84 7.97 1.24 11.23
C GLN A 84 6.53 1.73 11.07
N SER A 85 5.64 0.92 10.50
CA SER A 85 4.23 1.28 10.33
C SER A 85 3.49 1.43 11.66
N THR A 86 3.88 0.66 12.69
CA THR A 86 3.38 0.85 14.06
C THR A 86 3.77 2.23 14.61
N PHE A 87 5.01 2.66 14.38
CA PHE A 87 5.47 3.99 14.79
C PHE A 87 4.73 5.09 14.03
N ALA A 88 4.61 4.98 12.70
CA ALA A 88 3.90 5.95 11.89
C ALA A 88 2.43 6.12 12.31
N ARG A 89 1.72 5.00 12.56
CA ARG A 89 0.33 5.05 13.06
C ARG A 89 0.25 5.66 14.45
N PHE A 90 1.20 5.35 15.33
CA PHE A 90 1.23 5.92 16.68
C PHE A 90 1.44 7.43 16.63
N GLU A 91 2.41 7.93 15.85
CA GLU A 91 2.64 9.36 15.68
C GLU A 91 1.46 10.09 15.04
N GLY A 92 0.74 9.45 14.11
CA GLY A 92 -0.47 10.00 13.51
C GLY A 92 -1.75 9.88 14.36
N ALA A 93 -1.70 9.19 15.52
CA ALA A 93 -2.87 8.99 16.38
C ALA A 93 -3.07 10.21 17.29
N SER A 94 -3.42 11.35 16.67
CA SER A 94 -3.46 12.67 17.31
C SER A 94 -4.81 13.01 17.99
N GLY A 95 -4.85 14.08 18.77
CA GLY A 95 -6.06 14.62 19.43
C GLY A 95 -6.14 14.35 20.93
N GLU A 96 -7.13 14.93 21.63
CA GLU A 96 -7.21 14.85 23.11
C GLU A 96 -7.25 13.41 23.63
N TYR A 97 -7.93 12.52 22.90
CA TYR A 97 -8.00 11.08 23.18
C TYR A 97 -7.22 10.24 22.15
N GLY A 98 -6.30 10.87 21.42
CA GLY A 98 -5.34 10.22 20.55
C GLY A 98 -4.41 9.31 21.35
N ALA A 99 -4.01 8.19 20.76
CA ALA A 99 -3.14 7.24 21.44
C ALA A 99 -1.77 7.86 21.78
N HIS A 100 -1.29 8.80 20.96
CA HIS A 100 -0.03 9.51 21.18
C HIS A 100 -0.13 10.46 22.39
N GLU A 101 -1.04 11.43 22.33
CA GLU A 101 -1.18 12.48 23.34
C GLU A 101 -1.56 11.90 24.68
N MET A 102 -2.42 10.87 24.70
CA MET A 102 -2.78 10.21 25.95
C MET A 102 -1.59 9.48 26.57
N LEU A 103 -0.64 8.98 25.78
CA LEU A 103 0.53 8.28 26.33
C LEU A 103 1.48 9.29 26.95
N GLU A 104 1.75 10.38 26.23
CA GLU A 104 2.57 11.50 26.70
C GLU A 104 1.97 12.12 27.97
N ALA A 105 0.65 12.39 27.98
CA ALA A 105 -0.07 12.95 29.12
C ALA A 105 -0.11 12.00 30.33
N THR A 106 -0.18 10.69 30.09
CA THR A 106 -0.16 9.67 31.16
C THR A 106 1.24 9.51 31.74
N SER A 107 2.28 9.43 30.90
CA SER A 107 3.69 9.33 31.29
C SER A 107 4.64 9.63 30.13
N GLU A 108 5.25 10.82 30.14
CA GLU A 108 6.35 11.21 29.23
C GLU A 108 7.49 10.16 29.22
N SER A 109 7.79 9.55 30.38
CA SER A 109 8.82 8.50 30.47
C SER A 109 8.42 7.21 29.74
N ASN A 110 7.12 6.88 29.69
CA ASN A 110 6.65 5.70 28.98
C ASN A 110 6.62 5.96 27.48
N TYR A 111 6.25 7.18 27.08
CA TYR A 111 6.33 7.63 25.69
C TYR A 111 7.77 7.52 25.16
N GLU A 112 8.74 8.18 25.80
CA GLU A 112 10.16 8.13 25.38
C GLU A 112 10.70 6.68 25.36
N GLY A 113 10.28 5.88 26.34
CA GLY A 113 10.66 4.47 26.42
C GLY A 113 10.06 3.62 25.29
N PHE A 114 8.82 3.89 24.90
CA PHE A 114 8.12 3.18 23.84
C PHE A 114 8.73 3.52 22.48
N GLU A 115 8.88 4.81 22.17
CA GLU A 115 9.52 5.29 20.95
C GLU A 115 10.95 4.72 20.81
N GLY A 116 11.76 4.86 21.86
CA GLY A 116 13.14 4.37 21.85
C GLY A 116 13.23 2.86 21.64
N ALA A 117 12.34 2.08 22.28
CA ALA A 117 12.31 0.64 22.12
C ALA A 117 11.81 0.21 20.74
N LEU A 118 10.80 0.88 20.17
CA LEU A 118 10.29 0.59 18.84
C LEU A 118 11.33 0.90 17.74
N GLY A 119 12.06 2.02 17.89
CA GLY A 119 13.19 2.34 17.02
C GLY A 119 14.32 1.31 17.10
N ALA A 120 14.64 0.83 18.30
CA ALA A 120 15.65 -0.21 18.52
C ALA A 120 15.19 -1.60 18.06
N LEU A 121 13.90 -1.92 18.18
CA LEU A 121 13.29 -3.15 17.67
C LEU A 121 13.51 -3.25 16.16
N ARG A 122 13.23 -2.18 15.42
CA ARG A 122 13.49 -2.10 13.97
C ARG A 122 14.97 -2.21 13.67
N THR A 123 15.77 -1.29 14.21
CA THR A 123 17.15 -1.09 13.74
C THR A 123 18.17 -2.05 14.34
N ALA A 124 18.16 -2.22 15.66
CA ALA A 124 19.14 -3.05 16.37
C ALA A 124 18.70 -4.52 16.48
N GLY A 125 17.40 -4.81 16.34
CA GLY A 125 16.84 -6.15 16.30
C GLY A 125 16.68 -6.65 14.86
N LEU A 126 15.64 -6.18 14.19
CA LEU A 126 15.16 -6.74 12.92
C LEU A 126 16.14 -6.49 11.76
N ASP A 127 16.51 -5.24 11.48
CA ASP A 127 17.48 -4.91 10.42
C ASP A 127 18.85 -5.58 10.63
N ALA A 128 19.20 -5.84 11.90
CA ALA A 128 20.44 -6.52 12.27
C ALA A 128 20.34 -8.06 12.28
N GLY A 129 19.14 -8.63 12.16
CA GLY A 129 18.88 -10.06 12.31
C GLY A 129 19.16 -10.62 13.71
N ASP A 130 19.11 -9.78 14.75
CA ASP A 130 19.38 -10.16 16.15
C ASP A 130 18.07 -10.45 16.90
N ILE A 131 17.66 -11.72 16.91
CA ILE A 131 16.39 -12.15 17.51
C ILE A 131 16.33 -11.99 19.04
N GLU A 132 17.48 -12.04 19.73
CA GLU A 132 17.53 -11.79 21.18
C GLU A 132 17.23 -10.31 21.45
N ARG A 133 17.83 -9.43 20.66
CA ARG A 133 17.57 -7.99 20.71
C ARG A 133 16.15 -7.64 20.29
N THR A 134 15.62 -8.27 19.24
CA THR A 134 14.22 -8.12 18.82
C THR A 134 13.27 -8.47 19.96
N ARG A 135 13.50 -9.59 20.67
CA ARG A 135 12.68 -9.96 21.83
C ARG A 135 12.77 -8.95 22.97
N GLU A 136 13.99 -8.49 23.29
CA GLU A 136 14.23 -7.52 24.37
C GLU A 136 13.48 -6.20 24.12
N GLU A 137 13.56 -5.69 22.90
CA GLU A 137 12.95 -4.42 22.54
C GLU A 137 11.44 -4.52 22.36
N ALA A 138 10.92 -5.63 21.80
CA ALA A 138 9.48 -5.88 21.76
C ALA A 138 8.88 -5.99 23.18
N SER A 139 9.59 -6.66 24.10
CA SER A 139 9.21 -6.73 25.52
C SER A 139 9.21 -5.35 26.17
N THR A 140 10.24 -4.53 25.90
CA THR A 140 10.36 -3.18 26.46
C THR A 140 9.24 -2.27 25.95
N ALA A 141 9.02 -2.20 24.63
CA ALA A 141 7.96 -1.41 24.03
C ALA A 141 6.57 -1.81 24.56
N SER A 142 6.28 -3.12 24.58
CA SER A 142 5.00 -3.61 25.14
C SER A 142 4.84 -3.31 26.63
N ALA A 143 5.93 -3.27 27.40
CA ALA A 143 5.87 -2.98 28.84
C ALA A 143 5.55 -1.51 29.12
N GLN A 144 6.07 -0.57 28.31
CA GLN A 144 5.76 0.85 28.46
C GLN A 144 4.27 1.14 28.28
N LEU A 145 3.67 0.55 27.23
CA LEU A 145 2.23 0.66 26.99
C LEU A 145 1.43 -0.04 28.09
N ALA A 146 1.85 -1.23 28.56
CA ALA A 146 1.17 -1.94 29.64
C ALA A 146 1.17 -1.16 30.97
N GLU A 147 2.27 -0.48 31.29
CA GLU A 147 2.36 0.37 32.48
C GLU A 147 1.44 1.60 32.36
N ALA A 148 1.40 2.24 31.19
CA ALA A 148 0.49 3.35 30.90
C ALA A 148 -0.99 2.92 30.97
N GLN A 149 -1.35 1.79 30.36
CA GLN A 149 -2.69 1.19 30.47
C GLN A 149 -3.10 1.00 31.93
N ARG A 150 -2.23 0.44 32.77
CA ARG A 150 -2.52 0.23 34.19
C ARG A 150 -2.70 1.54 34.97
N ALA A 151 -1.92 2.56 34.66
CA ALA A 151 -2.07 3.89 35.27
C ALA A 151 -3.39 4.55 34.87
N LEU A 152 -3.81 4.36 33.62
CA LEU A 152 -4.97 5.00 33.03
C LEU A 152 -6.30 4.33 33.44
N VAL A 153 -6.41 3.01 33.28
CA VAL A 153 -7.69 2.27 33.45
C VAL A 153 -7.76 1.37 34.67
N GLY A 154 -6.69 1.34 35.48
CA GLY A 154 -6.61 0.53 36.69
C GLY A 154 -6.25 -0.95 36.44
N GLU A 155 -6.09 -1.69 37.54
CA GLU A 155 -5.49 -3.03 37.52
C GLU A 155 -6.37 -4.10 36.84
N SER A 156 -7.67 -4.15 37.14
CA SER A 156 -8.58 -5.16 36.59
C SER A 156 -8.68 -5.04 35.07
N THR A 157 -8.96 -3.85 34.56
CA THR A 157 -9.07 -3.57 33.12
C THR A 157 -7.74 -3.80 32.41
N ALA A 158 -6.62 -3.35 32.97
CA ALA A 158 -5.31 -3.59 32.37
C ALA A 158 -4.95 -5.09 32.33
N ASN A 159 -5.35 -5.87 33.33
CA ASN A 159 -5.18 -7.33 33.30
C ASN A 159 -6.05 -7.97 32.22
N ALA A 160 -7.31 -7.54 32.06
CA ALA A 160 -8.17 -8.02 30.97
C ALA A 160 -7.55 -7.75 29.59
N LEU A 161 -7.06 -6.53 29.34
CA LEU A 161 -6.38 -6.16 28.09
C LEU A 161 -5.08 -6.95 27.89
N ALA A 162 -4.28 -7.15 28.94
CA ALA A 162 -3.07 -7.95 28.86
C ALA A 162 -3.35 -9.40 28.46
N LEU A 163 -4.42 -10.02 28.96
CA LEU A 163 -4.84 -11.35 28.55
C LEU A 163 -5.25 -11.39 27.07
N GLN A 164 -6.01 -10.40 26.62
CA GLN A 164 -6.41 -10.28 25.21
C GLN A 164 -5.20 -10.12 24.27
N SER A 165 -4.18 -9.34 24.66
CA SER A 165 -2.93 -9.20 23.89
C SER A 165 -2.15 -10.51 23.83
N LEU A 166 -2.13 -11.32 24.89
CA LEU A 166 -1.54 -12.66 24.87
C LEU A 166 -2.34 -13.62 23.98
N GLY A 167 -3.67 -13.51 23.98
CA GLY A 167 -4.54 -14.27 23.09
C GLY A 167 -4.32 -13.92 21.62
N ALA A 168 -4.18 -12.64 21.28
CA ALA A 168 -3.84 -12.19 19.93
C ALA A 168 -2.49 -12.79 19.49
N ALA A 169 -1.46 -12.67 20.33
CA ALA A 169 -0.14 -13.23 20.03
C ALA A 169 -0.11 -14.77 19.87
N ALA A 170 -1.11 -15.49 20.40
CA ALA A 170 -1.26 -16.92 20.15
C ALA A 170 -1.65 -17.21 18.69
N LEU A 171 -2.40 -16.31 18.05
CA LEU A 171 -2.83 -16.42 16.66
C LEU A 171 -1.67 -16.17 15.69
N ASP A 172 -0.67 -15.38 16.06
CA ASP A 172 0.57 -15.18 15.27
C ASP A 172 1.24 -16.53 15.00
N ALA A 173 1.27 -17.43 15.98
CA ALA A 173 1.82 -18.78 15.81
C ALA A 173 1.03 -19.58 14.75
N ALA A 174 -0.29 -19.40 14.66
CA ALA A 174 -1.11 -20.01 13.62
C ALA A 174 -0.86 -19.38 12.24
N ALA A 175 -0.71 -18.06 12.16
CA ALA A 175 -0.38 -17.35 10.92
C ALA A 175 0.98 -17.82 10.36
N LEU A 176 2.00 -17.91 11.22
CA LEU A 176 3.32 -18.43 10.84
C LEU A 176 3.26 -19.89 10.39
N ALA A 177 2.52 -20.75 11.09
CA ALA A 177 2.36 -22.15 10.70
C ALA A 177 1.61 -22.30 9.36
N ALA A 178 0.63 -21.43 9.09
CA ALA A 178 -0.08 -21.40 7.82
C ALA A 178 0.82 -21.00 6.64
N ALA A 179 1.82 -20.14 6.89
CA ALA A 179 2.87 -19.81 5.93
C ALA A 179 4.06 -20.79 5.95
N GLY A 180 3.98 -21.90 6.70
CA GLY A 180 5.01 -22.94 6.71
C GLY A 180 6.21 -22.66 7.64
N HIS A 181 6.21 -21.56 8.38
CA HIS A 181 7.26 -21.21 9.35
C HIS A 181 7.07 -21.92 10.70
N PHE A 182 7.11 -23.25 10.70
CA PHE A 182 6.82 -24.07 11.89
C PHE A 182 7.78 -23.84 13.06
N GLU A 183 9.07 -23.58 12.80
CA GLU A 183 10.03 -23.23 13.86
C GLU A 183 9.67 -21.90 14.52
N GLY A 184 9.36 -20.89 13.70
CA GLY A 184 8.90 -19.57 14.16
C GLY A 184 7.58 -19.66 14.93
N ALA A 185 6.62 -20.43 14.44
CA ALA A 185 5.34 -20.69 15.10
C ALA A 185 5.53 -21.29 16.49
N ARG A 186 6.39 -22.32 16.62
CA ARG A 186 6.70 -22.94 17.92
C ARG A 186 7.34 -21.94 18.88
N THR A 187 8.37 -21.21 18.42
CA THR A 187 9.06 -20.21 19.25
C THR A 187 8.12 -19.10 19.72
N THR A 188 7.17 -18.70 18.86
CA THR A 188 6.15 -17.71 19.20
C THR A 188 5.20 -18.25 20.27
N ALA A 189 4.63 -19.45 20.10
CA ALA A 189 3.76 -20.07 21.10
C ALA A 189 4.45 -20.26 22.47
N GLU A 190 5.71 -20.71 22.48
CA GLU A 190 6.51 -20.85 23.69
C GLU A 190 6.79 -19.50 24.37
N ALA A 191 7.02 -18.44 23.57
CA ALA A 191 7.21 -17.09 24.09
C ALA A 191 5.93 -16.52 24.71
N VAL A 192 4.76 -16.77 24.11
CA VAL A 192 3.47 -16.36 24.69
C VAL A 192 3.21 -17.08 26.01
N LEU A 193 3.47 -18.39 26.08
CA LEU A 193 3.33 -19.16 27.32
C LEU A 193 4.23 -18.62 28.42
N THR A 194 5.51 -18.37 28.11
CA THR A 194 6.47 -17.79 29.07
C THR A 194 6.00 -16.42 29.57
N ARG A 195 5.53 -15.55 28.66
CA ARG A 195 5.01 -14.23 29.01
C ARG A 195 3.76 -14.33 29.89
N PHE A 196 2.88 -15.30 29.63
CA PHE A 196 1.71 -15.53 30.46
C PHE A 196 2.12 -15.95 31.87
N GLU A 197 3.01 -16.93 32.02
CA GLU A 197 3.52 -17.40 33.33
C GLU A 197 4.17 -16.28 34.16
N GLU A 198 4.81 -15.31 33.51
CA GLU A 198 5.48 -14.18 34.17
C GLU A 198 4.55 -12.97 34.42
N ALA A 199 3.37 -12.92 33.79
CA ALA A 199 2.49 -11.77 33.83
C ALA A 199 1.60 -11.75 35.08
N ALA A 200 1.29 -10.55 35.58
CA ALA A 200 0.37 -10.36 36.71
C ALA A 200 -1.04 -10.94 36.46
N VAL A 201 -1.44 -11.05 35.19
CA VAL A 201 -2.74 -11.60 34.81
C VAL A 201 -2.85 -13.11 35.06
N HIS A 202 -1.73 -13.84 35.17
CA HIS A 202 -1.69 -15.27 35.45
C HIS A 202 -2.49 -15.64 36.70
N ASP A 203 -2.07 -15.11 37.85
CA ASP A 203 -2.68 -15.39 39.15
C ASP A 203 -4.09 -14.78 39.26
N ALA A 204 -4.31 -13.65 38.59
CA ALA A 204 -5.61 -13.00 38.53
C ALA A 204 -6.64 -13.87 37.80
N LEU A 205 -6.25 -14.44 36.65
CA LEU A 205 -7.11 -15.32 35.85
C LEU A 205 -7.34 -16.65 36.56
N GLU A 206 -6.32 -17.29 37.13
CA GLU A 206 -6.50 -18.54 37.90
C GLU A 206 -7.55 -18.36 39.01
N SER A 207 -7.54 -17.19 39.66
CA SER A 207 -8.46 -16.85 40.74
C SER A 207 -9.87 -16.51 40.26
N ALA A 208 -10.00 -15.80 39.13
CA ALA A 208 -11.27 -15.31 38.61
C ALA A 208 -12.01 -16.38 37.77
N ASP A 209 -11.28 -17.12 36.94
CA ASP A 209 -11.78 -18.12 36.02
C ASP A 209 -10.73 -19.22 35.74
N ALA A 210 -10.73 -20.25 36.60
CA ALA A 210 -9.83 -21.39 36.48
C ALA A 210 -10.06 -22.26 35.24
N GLU A 211 -11.24 -22.18 34.60
CA GLU A 211 -11.52 -22.90 33.36
C GLU A 211 -10.80 -22.23 32.19
N SER A 212 -10.97 -20.91 32.05
CA SER A 212 -10.25 -20.10 31.05
C SER A 212 -8.74 -20.15 31.25
N TYR A 213 -8.26 -20.09 32.50
CA TYR A 213 -6.84 -20.27 32.84
C TYR A 213 -6.28 -21.58 32.27
N GLY A 214 -6.91 -22.71 32.60
CA GLY A 214 -6.41 -24.04 32.19
C GLY A 214 -6.53 -24.29 30.69
N ALA A 215 -7.57 -23.74 30.05
CA ALA A 215 -7.74 -23.80 28.60
C ALA A 215 -6.66 -23.00 27.88
N PHE A 216 -6.35 -21.78 28.35
CA PHE A 216 -5.31 -20.93 27.78
C PHE A 216 -3.92 -21.57 27.86
N GLU A 217 -3.49 -21.98 29.06
CA GLU A 217 -2.19 -22.60 29.30
C GLU A 217 -2.05 -23.92 28.51
N GLY A 218 -3.08 -24.77 28.55
CA GLY A 218 -3.08 -26.07 27.86
C GLY A 218 -3.02 -25.95 26.34
N ALA A 219 -3.79 -25.02 25.76
CA ALA A 219 -3.86 -24.82 24.32
C ALA A 219 -2.53 -24.26 23.76
N LEU A 220 -1.87 -23.33 24.45
CA LEU A 220 -0.55 -22.83 24.03
C LEU A 220 0.51 -23.94 24.03
N GLY A 221 0.52 -24.79 25.06
CA GLY A 221 1.41 -25.96 25.11
C GLY A 221 1.15 -26.93 23.95
N ALA A 222 -0.11 -27.19 23.62
CA ALA A 222 -0.51 -28.04 22.51
C ALA A 222 -0.16 -27.45 21.14
N ALA A 223 -0.33 -26.13 20.97
CA ALA A 223 0.07 -25.42 19.75
C ALA A 223 1.59 -25.49 19.52
N ALA A 224 2.41 -25.30 20.55
CA ALA A 224 3.86 -25.44 20.46
C ALA A 224 4.29 -26.87 20.09
N GLU A 225 3.64 -27.89 20.68
CA GLU A 225 3.88 -29.30 20.34
C GLU A 225 3.47 -29.60 18.89
N ALA A 226 2.32 -29.12 18.44
CA ALA A 226 1.84 -29.29 17.07
C ALA A 226 2.75 -28.62 16.03
N ALA A 227 3.23 -27.41 16.31
CA ALA A 227 4.19 -26.71 15.46
C ALA A 227 5.50 -27.51 15.33
N GLY A 228 6.00 -28.10 16.42
CA GLY A 228 7.15 -29.01 16.38
C GLY A 228 6.93 -30.30 15.59
N ASN A 229 5.67 -30.67 15.34
CA ASN A 229 5.27 -31.80 14.49
C ASN A 229 4.86 -31.37 13.07
N GLU A 230 5.01 -30.09 12.72
CA GLU A 230 4.62 -29.51 11.42
C GLU A 230 3.12 -29.68 11.10
N ASP A 231 2.26 -29.68 12.14
CA ASP A 231 0.81 -29.84 12.01
C ASP A 231 0.09 -28.48 12.08
N ALA A 232 0.03 -27.79 10.93
CA ALA A 232 -0.57 -26.46 10.83
C ALA A 232 -2.07 -26.43 11.23
N GLU A 233 -2.83 -27.49 10.96
CA GLU A 233 -4.25 -27.55 11.30
C GLU A 233 -4.47 -27.58 12.81
N THR A 234 -3.67 -28.38 13.52
CA THR A 234 -3.72 -28.44 14.99
C THR A 234 -3.19 -27.14 15.61
N VAL A 235 -2.11 -26.54 15.08
CA VAL A 235 -1.63 -25.23 15.57
C VAL A 235 -2.75 -24.19 15.49
N ARG A 236 -3.43 -24.09 14.34
CA ARG A 236 -4.54 -23.16 14.15
C ARG A 236 -5.69 -23.41 15.13
N SER A 237 -6.09 -24.67 15.32
CA SER A 237 -7.20 -25.02 16.22
C SER A 237 -6.87 -24.71 17.69
N GLU A 238 -5.65 -25.00 18.13
CA GLU A 238 -5.22 -24.76 19.51
C GLU A 238 -4.97 -23.26 19.77
N ALA A 239 -4.38 -22.53 18.81
CA ALA A 239 -4.25 -21.08 18.88
C ALA A 239 -5.62 -20.38 18.99
N ALA A 240 -6.61 -20.82 18.20
CA ALA A 240 -7.99 -20.32 18.31
C ALA A 240 -8.63 -20.65 19.66
N THR A 241 -8.32 -21.81 20.24
CA THR A 241 -8.78 -22.20 21.59
C THR A 241 -8.16 -21.32 22.67
N ALA A 242 -6.85 -21.04 22.57
CA ALA A 242 -6.16 -20.11 23.46
C ALA A 242 -6.74 -18.70 23.34
N TYR A 243 -6.93 -18.19 22.12
CA TYR A 243 -7.54 -16.89 21.89
C TYR A 243 -8.94 -16.79 22.51
N GLN A 244 -9.80 -17.80 22.31
CA GLN A 244 -11.14 -17.82 22.88
C GLN A 244 -11.11 -17.83 24.42
N ALA A 245 -10.23 -18.63 25.04
CA ALA A 245 -10.05 -18.66 26.49
C ALA A 245 -9.56 -17.31 27.04
N ALA A 246 -8.67 -16.62 26.31
CA ALA A 246 -8.22 -15.28 26.67
C ALA A 246 -9.35 -14.25 26.62
N ILE A 247 -10.20 -14.29 25.58
CA ILE A 247 -11.37 -13.43 25.48
C ILE A 247 -12.34 -13.70 26.64
N ASP A 248 -12.72 -14.96 26.89
CA ASP A 248 -13.67 -15.32 27.95
C ASP A 248 -13.14 -14.91 29.34
N GLY A 249 -11.87 -15.21 29.61
CA GLY A 249 -11.18 -14.77 30.84
C GLY A 249 -11.13 -13.26 30.98
N SER A 250 -10.95 -12.51 29.89
CA SER A 250 -10.90 -11.04 29.94
C SER A 250 -12.23 -10.42 30.38
N TYR A 251 -13.37 -10.98 29.95
CA TYR A 251 -14.69 -10.56 30.41
C TYR A 251 -14.97 -10.94 31.87
N ALA A 252 -14.30 -11.97 32.39
CA ALA A 252 -14.38 -12.33 33.81
C ALA A 252 -13.51 -11.41 34.69
N LEU A 253 -12.43 -10.85 34.14
CA LEU A 253 -11.50 -9.96 34.84
C LEU A 253 -11.89 -8.49 34.83
N ALA A 254 -12.49 -7.99 33.74
CA ALA A 254 -12.76 -6.57 33.58
C ALA A 254 -13.81 -6.05 34.56
N ASP A 255 -13.59 -4.84 35.09
CA ASP A 255 -14.55 -4.17 35.99
C ASP A 255 -15.80 -3.70 35.22
N ALA A 256 -15.65 -3.40 33.92
CA ALA A 256 -16.72 -3.01 33.02
C ALA A 256 -16.72 -3.87 31.76
N GLU A 257 -17.88 -4.44 31.42
CA GLU A 257 -18.06 -5.27 30.23
C GLU A 257 -17.70 -4.51 28.94
N ALA A 258 -18.06 -3.23 28.86
CA ALA A 258 -17.74 -2.36 27.74
C ALA A 258 -16.22 -2.20 27.51
N ALA A 259 -15.41 -2.18 28.58
CA ALA A 259 -13.96 -2.09 28.48
C ALA A 259 -13.34 -3.37 27.90
N ALA A 260 -13.82 -4.55 28.34
CA ALA A 260 -13.44 -5.82 27.73
C ALA A 260 -13.90 -5.90 26.26
N GLY A 261 -15.07 -5.35 25.94
CA GLY A 261 -15.58 -5.22 24.58
C GLY A 261 -14.69 -4.38 23.67
N ALA A 262 -14.29 -3.17 24.12
CA ALA A 262 -13.37 -2.32 23.37
C ALA A 262 -12.04 -3.05 23.10
N GLY A 263 -11.46 -3.68 24.12
CA GLY A 263 -10.24 -4.49 23.96
C GLY A 263 -10.42 -5.69 23.01
N HIS A 264 -11.60 -6.30 22.97
CA HIS A 264 -11.91 -7.39 22.03
C HIS A 264 -12.01 -6.89 20.58
N VAL A 265 -12.53 -5.69 20.33
CA VAL A 265 -12.45 -5.07 18.99
C VAL A 265 -10.99 -4.78 18.63
N ALA A 266 -10.18 -4.30 19.57
CA ALA A 266 -8.75 -4.06 19.34
C ALA A 266 -7.98 -5.33 18.96
N THR A 267 -8.35 -6.52 19.47
CA THR A 267 -7.73 -7.77 19.01
C THR A 267 -8.18 -8.18 17.61
N LEU A 268 -9.39 -7.80 17.17
CA LEU A 268 -9.83 -8.02 15.78
C LEU A 268 -9.10 -7.08 14.81
N GLN A 269 -8.86 -5.83 15.22
CA GLN A 269 -8.01 -4.89 14.50
C GLN A 269 -6.59 -5.40 14.33
N ALA A 270 -5.96 -5.88 15.41
CA ALA A 270 -4.64 -6.51 15.37
C ALA A 270 -4.59 -7.64 14.33
N ARG A 271 -5.58 -8.55 14.34
CA ARG A 271 -5.70 -9.61 13.32
C ARG A 271 -5.83 -9.10 11.89
N GLY A 272 -6.43 -7.93 11.69
CA GLY A 272 -6.44 -7.28 10.39
C GLY A 272 -5.03 -6.86 9.95
N TRP A 273 -4.22 -6.35 10.87
CA TRP A 273 -2.81 -6.05 10.59
C TRP A 273 -1.95 -7.30 10.43
N ASP A 274 -2.21 -8.38 11.17
CA ASP A 274 -1.53 -9.68 10.97
C ASP A 274 -1.72 -10.16 9.53
N ALA A 275 -2.93 -10.04 8.99
CA ALA A 275 -3.21 -10.40 7.62
C ALA A 275 -2.46 -9.51 6.61
N ALA A 276 -2.35 -8.20 6.86
CA ALA A 276 -1.59 -7.29 6.00
C ALA A 276 -0.10 -7.62 6.04
N ALA A 277 0.44 -7.83 7.23
CA ALA A 277 1.84 -8.21 7.43
C ALA A 277 2.14 -9.55 6.77
N LEU A 278 1.24 -10.54 6.92
CA LEU A 278 1.37 -11.84 6.28
C LEU A 278 1.29 -11.71 4.75
N ALA A 279 0.33 -10.95 4.21
CA ALA A 279 0.26 -10.69 2.78
C ALA A 279 1.55 -10.08 2.23
N ALA A 280 2.18 -9.16 2.99
CA ALA A 280 3.45 -8.53 2.66
C ALA A 280 4.68 -9.45 2.78
N THR A 281 4.57 -10.59 3.50
CA THR A 281 5.65 -11.60 3.54
C THR A 281 5.69 -12.50 2.31
N GLY A 282 4.66 -12.48 1.45
CA GLY A 282 4.67 -13.22 0.19
C GLY A 282 5.36 -12.47 -0.94
N GLY A 283 6.15 -13.16 -1.77
CA GLY A 283 6.60 -12.65 -3.05
C GLY A 283 5.43 -12.41 -4.03
N PRO A 284 5.69 -11.77 -5.19
CA PRO A 284 4.66 -11.55 -6.20
C PRO A 284 4.02 -12.89 -6.63
N SER A 285 2.75 -12.85 -7.05
CA SER A 285 2.10 -14.05 -7.60
C SER A 285 2.78 -14.49 -8.89
N THR A 286 2.54 -15.73 -9.31
CA THR A 286 2.98 -16.24 -10.62
C THR A 286 2.43 -15.40 -11.79
N ASP A 287 1.33 -14.66 -11.59
CA ASP A 287 0.75 -13.75 -12.60
C ASP A 287 1.71 -12.63 -12.96
N TYR A 288 2.53 -12.17 -12.01
CA TYR A 288 3.60 -11.22 -12.32
C TYR A 288 4.64 -11.81 -13.29
N ALA A 289 5.00 -13.09 -13.15
CA ALA A 289 5.89 -13.76 -14.11
C ALA A 289 5.20 -14.01 -15.47
N HIS A 290 3.87 -14.15 -15.49
CA HIS A 290 3.09 -14.14 -16.73
C HIS A 290 3.16 -12.76 -17.41
N ALA A 291 2.96 -11.68 -16.66
CA ALA A 291 3.05 -10.29 -17.14
C ALA A 291 4.46 -9.91 -17.64
N ALA A 292 5.52 -10.37 -16.96
CA ALA A 292 6.89 -10.21 -17.45
C ALA A 292 7.09 -10.86 -18.84
N ALA A 293 6.46 -12.00 -19.09
CA ALA A 293 6.48 -12.63 -20.41
C ALA A 293 5.74 -11.79 -21.46
N LEU A 294 4.60 -11.19 -21.12
CA LEU A 294 3.86 -10.28 -22.00
C LEU A 294 4.70 -9.06 -22.38
N THR A 295 5.39 -8.48 -21.40
CA THR A 295 6.33 -7.35 -21.58
C THR A 295 7.45 -7.69 -22.58
N LEU A 296 8.01 -8.89 -22.50
CA LEU A 296 8.98 -9.37 -23.48
C LEU A 296 8.37 -9.54 -24.89
N TYR A 297 7.12 -9.99 -25.00
CA TYR A 297 6.46 -10.07 -26.32
C TYR A 297 6.17 -8.70 -26.92
N ARG A 298 5.88 -7.67 -26.11
CA ARG A 298 5.75 -6.27 -26.57
C ARG A 298 7.02 -5.80 -27.26
N ALA A 299 8.17 -5.96 -26.59
CA ALA A 299 9.48 -5.59 -27.15
C ALA A 299 9.77 -6.34 -28.47
N ARG A 300 9.53 -7.66 -28.50
CA ARG A 300 9.75 -8.48 -29.70
C ARG A 300 8.84 -8.12 -30.88
N ALA A 301 7.61 -7.68 -30.63
CA ALA A 301 6.71 -7.21 -31.68
C ALA A 301 7.24 -5.90 -32.30
N ALA A 302 7.74 -5.00 -31.46
CA ALA A 302 8.39 -3.78 -31.90
C ALA A 302 9.66 -4.06 -32.74
N ASP A 303 10.46 -5.05 -32.37
CA ASP A 303 11.61 -5.51 -33.16
C ASP A 303 11.25 -6.04 -34.55
N ALA A 304 10.15 -6.80 -34.64
CA ALA A 304 9.64 -7.28 -35.92
C ALA A 304 9.22 -6.10 -36.82
N GLY A 305 8.55 -5.10 -36.24
CA GLY A 305 8.23 -3.84 -36.92
C GLY A 305 9.48 -3.10 -37.39
N TRP A 306 10.49 -2.98 -36.53
CA TRP A 306 11.77 -2.35 -36.85
C TRP A 306 12.46 -3.02 -38.05
N LEU A 307 12.57 -4.35 -38.07
CA LEU A 307 13.15 -5.07 -39.21
C LEU A 307 12.34 -4.90 -40.50
N ALA A 308 11.00 -4.93 -40.40
CA ALA A 308 10.12 -4.73 -41.55
C ALA A 308 10.33 -3.34 -42.17
N ALA A 309 10.44 -2.29 -41.34
CA ALA A 309 10.73 -0.93 -41.79
C ALA A 309 12.10 -0.80 -42.48
N ARG A 310 13.03 -1.74 -42.23
CA ARG A 310 14.34 -1.82 -42.90
C ARG A 310 14.37 -2.72 -44.13
N GLY A 311 13.23 -3.32 -44.49
CA GLY A 311 13.10 -4.20 -45.64
C GLY A 311 13.55 -5.64 -45.40
N GLU A 312 13.86 -6.02 -44.15
CA GLU A 312 14.18 -7.40 -43.75
C GLU A 312 12.89 -8.20 -43.48
N THR A 313 11.98 -8.20 -44.46
CA THR A 313 10.60 -8.71 -44.32
C THR A 313 10.52 -10.20 -44.03
N ASP A 314 11.44 -11.01 -44.58
CA ASP A 314 11.46 -12.46 -44.36
C ASP A 314 11.79 -12.79 -42.89
N ARG A 315 12.76 -12.08 -42.30
CA ARG A 315 13.12 -12.23 -40.88
C ARG A 315 12.03 -11.67 -39.98
N ALA A 316 11.51 -10.48 -40.30
CA ALA A 316 10.43 -9.86 -39.54
C ALA A 316 9.16 -10.74 -39.49
N ALA A 317 8.73 -11.32 -40.61
CA ALA A 317 7.58 -12.23 -40.65
C ALA A 317 7.82 -13.53 -39.86
N THR A 318 9.08 -14.01 -39.86
CA THR A 318 9.49 -15.15 -39.02
C THR A 318 9.40 -14.80 -37.54
N MET A 319 9.84 -13.60 -37.15
CA MET A 319 9.75 -13.12 -35.76
C MET A 319 8.30 -13.02 -35.29
N ALA A 320 7.42 -12.39 -36.07
CA ALA A 320 5.99 -12.31 -35.75
C ALA A 320 5.36 -13.71 -35.58
N SER A 321 5.70 -14.66 -36.46
CA SER A 321 5.20 -16.05 -36.37
C SER A 321 5.74 -16.79 -35.15
N ASP A 322 7.01 -16.58 -34.79
CA ASP A 322 7.65 -17.23 -33.64
C ASP A 322 7.20 -16.64 -32.30
N ILE A 323 6.72 -15.38 -32.26
CA ILE A 323 6.08 -14.82 -31.06
C ILE A 323 4.83 -15.64 -30.74
N PHE A 324 3.92 -15.78 -31.71
CA PHE A 324 2.68 -16.55 -31.54
C PHE A 324 2.97 -18.01 -31.16
N ALA A 325 3.86 -18.68 -31.91
CA ALA A 325 4.18 -20.08 -31.66
C ALA A 325 4.84 -20.32 -30.28
N HIS A 326 5.61 -19.35 -29.78
CA HIS A 326 6.17 -19.42 -28.43
C HIS A 326 5.08 -19.18 -27.38
N PHE A 327 4.21 -18.18 -27.57
CA PHE A 327 3.12 -17.87 -26.67
C PHE A 327 2.14 -19.02 -26.52
N GLU A 328 1.76 -19.71 -27.60
CA GLU A 328 0.82 -20.85 -27.54
C GLU A 328 1.25 -21.96 -26.56
N GLY A 329 2.56 -22.14 -26.37
CA GLY A 329 3.13 -23.11 -25.42
C GLY A 329 3.65 -22.51 -24.12
N ALA A 330 3.49 -21.20 -23.91
CA ALA A 330 3.95 -20.51 -22.72
C ALA A 330 2.92 -20.57 -21.60
N ARG A 331 3.39 -20.54 -20.35
CA ARG A 331 2.52 -20.52 -19.16
C ARG A 331 1.61 -19.29 -19.12
N ALA A 332 2.05 -18.17 -19.70
CA ALA A 332 1.28 -16.93 -19.79
C ALA A 332 0.05 -17.00 -20.69
N HIS A 333 -0.11 -18.05 -21.51
CA HIS A 333 -1.26 -18.19 -22.41
C HIS A 333 -2.57 -18.34 -21.66
N GLU A 334 -2.68 -19.41 -20.87
CA GLU A 334 -3.90 -19.69 -20.10
C GLU A 334 -4.17 -18.55 -19.09
N ALA A 335 -3.11 -17.98 -18.52
CA ALA A 335 -3.23 -16.86 -17.59
C ALA A 335 -3.80 -15.59 -18.23
N LEU A 336 -3.32 -15.20 -19.42
CA LEU A 336 -3.86 -14.04 -20.13
C LEU A 336 -5.31 -14.29 -20.57
N GLU A 337 -5.63 -15.47 -21.10
CA GLU A 337 -7.00 -15.81 -21.53
C GLU A 337 -7.98 -15.78 -20.34
N GLU A 338 -7.55 -16.21 -19.15
CA GLU A 338 -8.37 -16.18 -17.94
C GLU A 338 -8.50 -14.78 -17.34
N ALA A 339 -7.41 -14.00 -17.31
CA ALA A 339 -7.41 -12.64 -16.76
C ALA A 339 -8.14 -11.64 -17.67
N ASP A 340 -7.86 -11.68 -18.98
CA ASP A 340 -8.49 -10.82 -19.99
C ASP A 340 -8.57 -11.51 -21.37
N GLY A 341 -9.73 -12.11 -21.65
CA GLY A 341 -10.00 -12.76 -22.92
C GLY A 341 -10.07 -11.81 -24.12
N GLU A 342 -10.42 -10.53 -23.92
CA GLU A 342 -10.43 -9.55 -25.02
C GLU A 342 -9.00 -9.17 -25.41
N ALA A 343 -8.13 -8.94 -24.42
CA ALA A 343 -6.70 -8.73 -24.61
C ALA A 343 -6.04 -9.92 -25.34
N TYR A 344 -6.36 -11.16 -24.95
CA TYR A 344 -5.88 -12.36 -25.64
C TYR A 344 -6.28 -12.38 -27.14
N GLU A 345 -7.57 -12.23 -27.43
CA GLU A 345 -8.08 -12.25 -28.82
C GLU A 345 -7.49 -11.10 -29.65
N GLY A 346 -7.36 -9.92 -29.05
CA GLY A 346 -6.74 -8.75 -29.66
C GLY A 346 -5.27 -8.97 -29.97
N PHE A 347 -4.49 -9.52 -29.04
CA PHE A 347 -3.08 -9.89 -29.23
C PHE A 347 -2.89 -10.90 -30.38
N GLU A 348 -3.67 -11.99 -30.39
CA GLU A 348 -3.63 -12.98 -31.48
C GLU A 348 -3.94 -12.33 -32.84
N SER A 349 -5.00 -11.52 -32.89
CA SER A 349 -5.41 -10.84 -34.11
C SER A 349 -4.36 -9.84 -34.61
N GLY A 350 -3.73 -9.12 -33.68
CA GLY A 350 -2.65 -8.17 -33.94
C GLY A 350 -1.42 -8.84 -34.56
N LEU A 351 -0.96 -9.98 -34.02
CA LEU A 351 0.16 -10.73 -34.59
C LEU A 351 -0.14 -11.27 -35.99
N SER A 352 -1.37 -11.73 -36.22
CA SER A 352 -1.83 -12.18 -37.54
C SER A 352 -1.86 -11.03 -38.56
N ALA A 353 -2.32 -9.85 -38.14
CA ALA A 353 -2.30 -8.62 -38.93
C ALA A 353 -0.86 -8.17 -39.23
N LEU A 354 0.03 -8.19 -38.22
CA LEU A 354 1.43 -7.81 -38.34
C LEU A 354 2.13 -8.65 -39.39
N ARG A 355 2.01 -9.97 -39.29
CA ARG A 355 2.57 -10.88 -40.29
C ARG A 355 2.05 -10.59 -41.69
N SER A 356 0.74 -10.39 -41.83
CA SER A 356 0.10 -10.12 -43.12
C SER A 356 0.58 -8.79 -43.74
N ALA A 357 0.74 -7.76 -42.92
CA ALA A 357 1.26 -6.47 -43.33
C ALA A 357 2.73 -6.56 -43.78
N ILE A 358 3.57 -7.28 -43.04
CA ILE A 358 4.97 -7.55 -43.40
C ILE A 358 5.06 -8.29 -44.75
N GLU A 359 4.31 -9.38 -44.92
CA GLU A 359 4.33 -10.20 -46.15
C GLU A 359 3.82 -9.43 -47.38
N SER A 360 2.93 -8.45 -47.18
CA SER A 360 2.39 -7.60 -48.24
C SER A 360 3.19 -6.32 -48.50
N GLY A 361 4.16 -6.00 -47.63
CA GLY A 361 4.94 -4.76 -47.69
C GLY A 361 4.13 -3.51 -47.37
N ASP A 362 3.05 -3.64 -46.58
CA ASP A 362 2.22 -2.54 -46.12
C ASP A 362 2.81 -1.92 -44.84
N SER A 363 3.64 -0.89 -45.00
CA SER A 363 4.33 -0.26 -43.86
C SER A 363 3.37 0.35 -42.84
N SER A 364 2.29 1.00 -43.29
CA SER A 364 1.26 1.53 -42.38
C SER A 364 0.55 0.42 -41.62
N GLY A 365 0.25 -0.68 -42.30
CA GLY A 365 -0.37 -1.85 -41.66
C GLY A 365 0.56 -2.55 -40.67
N VAL A 366 1.89 -2.43 -40.82
CA VAL A 366 2.85 -2.92 -39.83
C VAL A 366 2.77 -2.08 -38.56
N ASP A 367 2.81 -0.76 -38.68
CA ASP A 367 2.74 0.16 -37.54
C ASP A 367 1.42 -0.02 -36.77
N ASP A 368 0.28 -0.07 -37.48
CA ASP A 368 -1.05 -0.30 -36.89
C ASP A 368 -1.12 -1.65 -36.14
N ALA A 369 -0.51 -2.70 -36.71
CA ALA A 369 -0.54 -4.02 -36.11
C ALA A 369 0.39 -4.17 -34.91
N VAL A 370 1.56 -3.51 -34.90
CA VAL A 370 2.43 -3.44 -33.72
C VAL A 370 1.71 -2.70 -32.59
N ALA A 371 1.06 -1.56 -32.88
CA ALA A 371 0.28 -0.82 -31.89
C ALA A 371 -0.88 -1.67 -31.32
N THR A 372 -1.57 -2.43 -32.17
CA THR A 372 -2.63 -3.36 -31.72
C THR A 372 -2.08 -4.44 -30.79
N VAL A 373 -0.91 -5.01 -31.10
CA VAL A 373 -0.27 -6.00 -30.22
C VAL A 373 0.10 -5.38 -28.87
N ASP A 374 0.67 -4.19 -28.89
CA ASP A 374 1.11 -3.48 -27.69
C ASP A 374 -0.06 -3.11 -26.78
N GLU A 375 -1.11 -2.48 -27.31
CA GLU A 375 -2.33 -2.10 -26.56
C GLU A 375 -2.95 -3.28 -25.81
N ASN A 376 -3.06 -4.44 -26.47
CA ASN A 376 -3.64 -5.63 -25.86
C ASN A 376 -2.71 -6.29 -24.83
N LEU A 377 -1.39 -6.23 -25.05
CA LEU A 377 -0.44 -6.75 -24.07
C LEU A 377 -0.29 -5.81 -22.87
N VAL A 378 -0.48 -4.50 -23.02
CA VAL A 378 -0.59 -3.53 -21.91
C VAL A 378 -1.79 -3.89 -21.03
N ALA A 379 -2.98 -4.08 -21.62
CA ALA A 379 -4.17 -4.53 -20.87
C ALA A 379 -3.93 -5.87 -20.14
N GLY A 380 -3.26 -6.82 -20.79
CA GLY A 380 -2.88 -8.08 -20.17
C GLY A 380 -1.87 -7.94 -19.02
N VAL A 381 -0.91 -7.02 -19.12
CA VAL A 381 0.05 -6.72 -18.05
C VAL A 381 -0.67 -6.08 -16.87
N GLU A 382 -1.57 -5.12 -17.11
CA GLU A 382 -2.39 -4.49 -16.06
C GLU A 382 -3.19 -5.55 -15.29
N ALA A 383 -3.89 -6.43 -16.00
CA ALA A 383 -4.74 -7.47 -15.41
C ALA A 383 -3.96 -8.51 -14.58
N LEU A 384 -2.69 -8.79 -14.92
CA LEU A 384 -1.88 -9.82 -14.28
C LEU A 384 -0.92 -9.28 -13.22
N ALA A 385 -0.35 -8.10 -13.42
CA ALA A 385 0.65 -7.53 -12.52
C ALA A 385 0.06 -6.59 -11.46
N GLY A 386 -1.14 -6.04 -11.68
CA GLY A 386 -1.80 -5.11 -10.76
C GLY A 386 -0.88 -3.93 -10.41
N SER A 387 -0.73 -3.66 -9.11
CA SER A 387 0.13 -2.58 -8.60
C SER A 387 1.62 -2.73 -8.93
N ASN A 388 2.08 -3.90 -9.41
CA ASN A 388 3.46 -4.09 -9.87
C ASN A 388 3.64 -3.81 -11.37
N ALA A 389 2.58 -3.47 -12.12
CA ALA A 389 2.66 -3.16 -13.54
C ALA A 389 3.66 -2.03 -13.89
N PRO A 390 3.81 -0.95 -13.09
CA PRO A 390 4.82 0.09 -13.31
C PRO A 390 6.25 -0.44 -13.50
N LEU A 391 6.63 -1.48 -12.74
CA LEU A 391 7.98 -2.08 -12.80
C LEU A 391 8.24 -2.74 -14.15
N LEU A 392 7.21 -3.36 -14.74
CA LEU A 392 7.29 -3.99 -16.05
C LEU A 392 7.26 -2.95 -17.18
N GLU A 393 6.56 -1.83 -16.98
CA GLU A 393 6.60 -0.71 -17.93
C GLU A 393 7.97 -0.04 -17.96
N ALA A 394 8.61 0.17 -16.80
CA ALA A 394 9.99 0.65 -16.71
C ALA A 394 10.96 -0.27 -17.48
N ALA A 395 10.83 -1.59 -17.34
CA ALA A 395 11.66 -2.56 -18.08
C ALA A 395 11.42 -2.51 -19.59
N PHE A 396 10.16 -2.33 -20.02
CA PHE A 396 9.82 -2.12 -21.42
C PHE A 396 10.45 -0.82 -21.95
N PHE A 397 10.33 0.28 -21.22
CA PHE A 397 10.95 1.56 -21.54
C PHE A 397 12.48 1.41 -21.69
N ARG A 398 13.15 0.72 -20.76
CA ARG A 398 14.58 0.42 -20.85
C ARG A 398 14.95 -0.30 -22.14
N ALA A 399 14.17 -1.31 -22.54
CA ALA A 399 14.39 -2.01 -23.81
C ALA A 399 14.21 -1.07 -25.02
N ARG A 400 13.13 -0.28 -25.05
CA ARG A 400 12.82 0.62 -26.16
C ARG A 400 13.77 1.81 -26.29
N PHE A 401 14.28 2.38 -25.19
CA PHE A 401 15.36 3.36 -25.25
C PHE A 401 16.66 2.76 -25.78
N ALA A 402 16.91 1.49 -25.48
CA ALA A 402 18.05 0.79 -26.04
C ALA A 402 17.92 0.61 -27.56
N ASP A 403 16.71 0.40 -28.08
CA ASP A 403 16.43 0.42 -29.52
C ASP A 403 16.62 1.81 -30.14
N ALA A 404 16.15 2.87 -29.47
CA ALA A 404 16.36 4.25 -29.91
C ALA A 404 17.87 4.56 -30.05
N ARG A 405 18.69 4.12 -29.08
CA ARG A 405 20.15 4.26 -29.14
C ARG A 405 20.75 3.51 -30.33
N GLU A 406 20.24 2.34 -30.69
CA GLU A 406 20.72 1.61 -31.87
C GLU A 406 20.27 2.25 -33.19
N LEU A 407 19.05 2.80 -33.25
CA LEU A 407 18.60 3.62 -34.39
C LEU A 407 19.52 4.81 -34.62
N TYR A 408 19.90 5.52 -33.56
CA TYR A 408 20.87 6.62 -33.61
C TYR A 408 22.24 6.17 -34.13
N ARG A 409 22.77 5.03 -33.63
CA ARG A 409 24.03 4.44 -34.10
C ARG A 409 23.99 4.04 -35.58
N LEU A 410 22.82 3.75 -36.12
CA LEU A 410 22.59 3.49 -37.54
C LEU A 410 22.42 4.77 -38.37
N GLY A 411 22.53 5.95 -37.75
CA GLY A 411 22.38 7.26 -38.37
C GLY A 411 20.93 7.67 -38.60
N GLN A 412 19.98 7.08 -37.87
CA GLN A 412 18.55 7.40 -37.94
C GLN A 412 18.11 8.25 -36.75
N ASN A 413 18.64 9.45 -36.71
CA ASN A 413 18.43 10.39 -35.61
C ASN A 413 16.95 10.75 -35.44
N ASP A 414 16.27 11.11 -36.53
CA ASP A 414 14.83 11.44 -36.49
C ASP A 414 13.99 10.28 -35.96
N ALA A 415 14.31 9.04 -36.36
CA ALA A 415 13.58 7.86 -35.88
C ALA A 415 13.88 7.53 -34.41
N ALA A 416 15.12 7.77 -33.97
CA ALA A 416 15.50 7.62 -32.56
C ALA A 416 14.80 8.66 -31.68
N ALA A 417 14.74 9.92 -32.14
CA ALA A 417 14.01 11.00 -31.47
C ALA A 417 12.51 10.69 -31.39
N THR A 418 11.87 10.34 -32.50
CA THR A 418 10.44 9.99 -32.51
C THR A 418 10.11 8.79 -31.62
N LEU A 419 10.98 7.80 -31.52
CA LEU A 419 10.78 6.69 -30.59
C LEU A 419 10.87 7.15 -29.13
N ALA A 420 11.86 7.98 -28.79
CA ALA A 420 12.01 8.51 -27.44
C ALA A 420 10.88 9.49 -27.07
N GLU A 421 10.40 10.31 -28.01
CA GLU A 421 9.22 11.16 -27.84
C GLU A 421 7.96 10.34 -27.58
N GLY A 422 7.75 9.24 -28.32
CA GLY A 422 6.60 8.37 -28.10
C GLY A 422 6.63 7.66 -26.73
N LEU A 423 7.82 7.35 -26.19
CA LEU A 423 7.95 6.86 -24.83
C LEU A 423 7.65 7.94 -23.80
N PHE A 424 8.10 9.18 -24.04
CA PHE A 424 7.76 10.31 -23.20
C PHE A 424 6.25 10.58 -23.15
N GLU A 425 5.57 10.56 -24.31
CA GLU A 425 4.10 10.70 -24.36
C GLU A 425 3.36 9.60 -23.59
N ARG A 426 3.90 8.38 -23.55
CA ARG A 426 3.31 7.27 -22.78
C ARG A 426 3.55 7.40 -21.28
N PHE A 427 4.72 7.89 -20.90
CA PHE A 427 5.02 8.24 -19.50
C PHE A 427 4.05 9.32 -19.03
N GLU A 428 3.90 10.41 -19.77
CA GLU A 428 2.94 11.49 -19.45
C GLU A 428 1.47 11.03 -19.41
N ALA A 429 1.15 9.96 -20.13
CA ALA A 429 -0.19 9.37 -20.12
C ALA A 429 -0.42 8.42 -18.93
N ASP A 430 0.57 8.26 -18.06
CA ASP A 430 0.58 7.36 -16.91
C ASP A 430 0.21 5.91 -17.27
N GLU A 431 0.78 5.43 -18.39
CA GLU A 431 0.52 4.06 -18.84
C GLU A 431 0.98 3.04 -17.79
N LEU A 432 0.08 2.13 -17.42
CA LEU A 432 0.27 1.16 -16.32
C LEU A 432 0.57 1.79 -14.95
N GLY A 433 0.24 3.07 -14.73
CA GLY A 433 0.51 3.78 -13.47
C GLY A 433 1.98 4.16 -13.28
N PHE A 434 2.78 4.14 -14.36
CA PHE A 434 4.23 4.27 -14.25
C PHE A 434 4.70 5.66 -13.81
N HIS A 435 4.04 6.73 -14.26
CA HIS A 435 4.41 8.09 -13.91
C HIS A 435 4.15 8.36 -12.42
N GLU A 436 2.93 8.08 -11.97
CA GLU A 436 2.55 8.26 -10.57
C GLU A 436 3.38 7.38 -9.64
N ALA A 437 3.69 6.14 -10.05
CA ALA A 437 4.53 5.25 -9.27
C ALA A 437 5.97 5.77 -9.14
N MET A 438 6.56 6.32 -10.21
CA MET A 438 7.92 6.87 -10.15
C MET A 438 7.97 8.11 -9.26
N GLU A 439 7.03 9.05 -9.43
CA GLU A 439 6.94 10.27 -8.62
C GLU A 439 6.75 9.95 -7.12
N SER A 440 5.85 9.01 -6.81
CA SER A 440 5.58 8.60 -5.42
C SER A 440 6.72 7.80 -4.77
N THR A 441 7.54 7.13 -5.58
CA THR A 441 8.71 6.38 -5.09
C THR A 441 9.85 7.32 -4.71
N ASP A 442 10.21 8.24 -5.61
CA ASP A 442 11.27 9.22 -5.38
C ASP A 442 11.13 10.40 -6.36
N GLU A 443 10.80 11.58 -5.81
CA GLU A 443 10.62 12.82 -6.58
C GLU A 443 11.92 13.31 -7.24
N GLU A 444 13.09 13.14 -6.59
CA GLU A 444 14.37 13.52 -7.18
C GLU A 444 14.70 12.60 -8.37
N LEU A 445 14.38 11.31 -8.25
CA LEU A 445 14.53 10.33 -9.31
C LEU A 445 13.63 10.65 -10.50
N TYR A 446 12.37 11.01 -10.25
CA TYR A 446 11.41 11.45 -11.26
C TYR A 446 11.96 12.64 -12.07
N HIS A 447 12.37 13.72 -11.40
CA HIS A 447 12.91 14.91 -12.09
C HIS A 447 14.21 14.58 -12.86
N SER A 448 15.07 13.74 -12.30
CA SER A 448 16.28 13.27 -12.96
C SER A 448 15.96 12.47 -14.23
N PHE A 449 14.98 11.57 -14.15
CA PHE A 449 14.55 10.76 -15.28
C PHE A 449 13.93 11.62 -16.38
N GLU A 450 12.90 12.41 -16.07
CA GLU A 450 12.07 13.09 -17.06
C GLU A 450 12.74 14.36 -17.61
N GLU A 451 13.09 15.29 -16.71
CA GLU A 451 13.55 16.62 -17.07
C GLU A 451 15.02 16.63 -17.51
N GLU A 452 15.89 15.89 -16.83
CA GLU A 452 17.31 15.87 -17.14
C GLU A 452 17.62 14.86 -18.24
N HIS A 453 17.23 13.60 -18.08
CA HIS A 453 17.70 12.53 -18.93
C HIS A 453 16.81 12.24 -20.13
N LEU A 454 15.50 12.10 -19.98
CA LEU A 454 14.60 11.78 -21.09
C LEU A 454 14.50 12.95 -22.10
N SER A 455 14.18 14.15 -21.61
CA SER A 455 14.14 15.37 -22.42
C SER A 455 15.51 15.68 -23.06
N GLY A 456 16.59 15.46 -22.30
CA GLY A 456 17.96 15.61 -22.78
C GLY A 456 18.31 14.60 -23.88
N LEU A 457 17.86 13.36 -23.77
CA LEU A 457 18.11 12.30 -24.75
C LEU A 457 17.40 12.58 -26.08
N ILE A 458 16.14 13.01 -26.05
CA ILE A 458 15.37 13.43 -27.24
C ILE A 458 16.14 14.55 -27.96
N THR A 459 16.50 15.60 -27.22
CA THR A 459 17.26 16.75 -27.74
C THR A 459 18.61 16.31 -28.33
N ALA A 460 19.29 15.36 -27.69
CA ALA A 460 20.57 14.85 -28.16
C ALA A 460 20.43 14.06 -29.47
N PHE A 461 19.37 13.26 -29.63
CA PHE A 461 19.07 12.57 -30.89
C PHE A 461 18.83 13.57 -32.03
N GLU A 462 17.94 14.55 -31.84
CA GLU A 462 17.62 15.57 -32.85
C GLU A 462 18.86 16.33 -33.32
N ASN A 463 19.75 16.67 -32.38
CA ASN A 463 20.95 17.47 -32.65
C ASN A 463 22.14 16.65 -33.15
N ALA A 464 22.00 15.31 -33.24
CA ALA A 464 23.10 14.40 -33.52
C ALA A 464 24.28 14.53 -32.53
N ASP A 465 23.97 14.80 -31.27
CA ASP A 465 24.96 15.01 -30.21
C ASP A 465 25.33 13.68 -29.56
N GLY A 466 26.43 13.07 -30.01
CA GLY A 466 26.88 11.78 -29.48
C GLY A 466 27.26 11.78 -28.00
N GLU A 467 27.81 12.89 -27.48
CA GLU A 467 28.18 12.98 -26.06
C GLU A 467 26.93 13.14 -25.19
N GLY A 468 25.97 13.95 -25.66
CA GLY A 468 24.64 14.05 -25.06
C GLY A 468 23.90 12.70 -25.06
N VAL A 469 23.88 11.98 -26.19
CA VAL A 469 23.22 10.67 -26.29
C VAL A 469 23.82 9.68 -25.30
N ASP A 470 25.14 9.60 -25.18
CA ASP A 470 25.77 8.66 -24.22
C ASP A 470 25.43 9.03 -22.77
N THR A 471 25.48 10.32 -22.41
CA THR A 471 25.18 10.82 -21.06
C THR A 471 23.73 10.56 -20.67
N HIS A 472 22.79 11.04 -21.50
CA HIS A 472 21.37 10.97 -21.17
C HIS A 472 20.81 9.55 -21.31
N TYR A 473 21.36 8.71 -22.20
CA TYR A 473 20.99 7.29 -22.26
C TYR A 473 21.39 6.54 -20.99
N GLU A 474 22.62 6.76 -20.50
CA GLU A 474 23.07 6.12 -19.25
C GLU A 474 22.22 6.59 -18.08
N GLY A 475 21.91 7.89 -18.01
CA GLY A 475 21.00 8.45 -17.02
C GLY A 475 19.60 7.84 -17.05
N VAL A 476 18.97 7.73 -18.22
CA VAL A 476 17.66 7.06 -18.39
C VAL A 476 17.70 5.62 -17.91
N GLN A 477 18.71 4.84 -18.32
CA GLN A 477 18.82 3.42 -17.93
C GLN A 477 19.04 3.25 -16.43
N SER A 478 19.87 4.10 -15.83
CA SER A 478 20.14 4.08 -14.39
C SER A 478 18.91 4.49 -13.59
N ALA A 479 18.22 5.56 -13.98
CA ALA A 479 17.05 6.05 -13.26
C ALA A 479 15.90 5.02 -13.28
N LEU A 480 15.67 4.37 -14.43
CA LEU A 480 14.64 3.33 -14.55
C LEU A 480 14.97 2.09 -13.69
N LEU A 481 16.23 1.65 -13.65
CA LEU A 481 16.64 0.55 -12.79
C LEU A 481 16.58 0.93 -11.30
N GLU A 482 16.95 2.17 -10.97
CA GLU A 482 16.86 2.68 -9.60
C GLU A 482 15.40 2.69 -9.12
N PHE A 483 14.48 3.16 -9.96
CA PHE A 483 13.04 3.07 -9.70
C PHE A 483 12.59 1.62 -9.48
N GLU A 484 12.95 0.70 -10.39
CA GLU A 484 12.61 -0.71 -10.26
C GLU A 484 13.07 -1.27 -8.91
N THR A 485 14.30 -0.96 -8.49
CA THR A 485 14.87 -1.44 -7.21
C THR A 485 14.35 -0.74 -5.97
N ALA A 486 13.87 0.50 -6.10
CA ALA A 486 13.32 1.27 -4.98
C ALA A 486 11.84 0.93 -4.73
N ALA A 487 11.06 0.77 -5.80
CA ALA A 487 9.64 0.44 -5.75
C ALA A 487 9.37 -1.07 -5.66
N GLY A 488 10.24 -1.90 -6.20
CA GLY A 488 10.08 -3.34 -6.30
C GLY A 488 10.76 -4.16 -5.21
N THR A 489 10.33 -5.42 -5.07
CA THR A 489 11.08 -6.46 -4.36
C THR A 489 12.11 -7.08 -5.28
N THR A 490 13.11 -7.78 -4.74
CA THR A 490 14.08 -8.53 -5.58
C THR A 490 13.39 -9.46 -6.57
N ALA A 491 12.25 -10.06 -6.21
CA ALA A 491 11.49 -10.94 -7.10
C ALA A 491 10.77 -10.20 -8.22
N THR A 492 10.17 -9.03 -7.94
CA THR A 492 9.51 -8.23 -8.98
C THR A 492 10.54 -7.58 -9.91
N VAL A 493 11.66 -7.09 -9.36
CA VAL A 493 12.82 -6.61 -10.14
C VAL A 493 13.37 -7.72 -11.03
N SER A 494 13.47 -8.95 -10.53
CA SER A 494 13.95 -10.10 -11.32
C SER A 494 13.04 -10.42 -12.52
N GLY A 495 11.73 -10.29 -12.36
CA GLY A 495 10.80 -10.44 -13.49
C GLY A 495 10.96 -9.34 -14.54
N ALA A 496 11.11 -8.09 -14.10
CA ALA A 496 11.38 -6.93 -14.95
C ALA A 496 12.71 -7.08 -15.72
N GLU A 497 13.80 -7.42 -15.02
CA GLU A 497 15.12 -7.65 -15.60
C GLU A 497 15.15 -8.85 -16.55
N ALA A 498 14.44 -9.94 -16.24
CA ALA A 498 14.29 -11.06 -17.16
C ALA A 498 13.65 -10.65 -18.50
N ALA A 499 12.61 -9.80 -18.45
CA ALA A 499 11.97 -9.25 -19.65
C ALA A 499 12.91 -8.32 -20.43
N TYR A 500 13.56 -7.38 -19.74
CA TYR A 500 14.54 -6.47 -20.34
C TYR A 500 15.70 -7.22 -21.00
N MET A 501 16.34 -8.15 -20.29
CA MET A 501 17.44 -8.94 -20.81
C MET A 501 17.02 -9.81 -22.00
N GLY A 502 15.84 -10.45 -21.91
CA GLY A 502 15.25 -11.20 -23.02
C GLY A 502 15.11 -10.36 -24.28
N ALA A 503 14.67 -9.09 -24.14
CA ALA A 503 14.57 -8.14 -25.24
C ALA A 503 15.94 -7.82 -25.84
N ARG A 504 16.95 -7.53 -25.00
CA ARG A 504 18.35 -7.30 -25.45
C ARG A 504 18.90 -8.47 -26.28
N GLY A 505 18.49 -9.70 -25.96
CA GLY A 505 18.82 -10.88 -26.77
C GLY A 505 18.27 -10.81 -28.20
N PHE A 506 17.05 -10.29 -28.39
CA PHE A 506 16.46 -10.09 -29.72
C PHE A 506 16.98 -8.85 -30.43
N ASP A 507 17.34 -7.78 -29.72
CA ASP A 507 17.99 -6.60 -30.31
C ASP A 507 19.31 -7.00 -30.98
N ALA A 508 20.06 -7.92 -30.36
CA ALA A 508 21.25 -8.52 -30.96
C ALA A 508 20.90 -9.28 -32.26
N ALA A 509 19.80 -10.03 -32.30
CA ALA A 509 19.37 -10.75 -33.49
C ALA A 509 18.88 -9.80 -34.61
N VAL A 510 18.23 -8.69 -34.26
CA VAL A 510 17.83 -7.63 -35.19
C VAL A 510 19.05 -7.00 -35.83
N LEU A 511 20.04 -6.60 -35.02
CA LEU A 511 21.27 -6.02 -35.54
C LEU A 511 22.09 -6.98 -36.39
N ASP A 512 22.13 -8.27 -36.03
CA ASP A 512 22.75 -9.30 -36.87
C ASP A 512 22.05 -9.40 -38.23
N ALA A 513 20.72 -9.44 -38.27
CA ALA A 513 19.94 -9.46 -39.50
C ALA A 513 20.20 -8.21 -40.38
N LEU A 514 20.45 -7.05 -39.76
CA LEU A 514 20.85 -5.81 -40.45
C LEU A 514 22.34 -5.79 -40.86
N GLY A 515 23.06 -6.90 -40.70
CA GLY A 515 24.47 -7.05 -41.05
C GLY A 515 25.43 -6.34 -40.10
N LYS A 516 25.04 -6.17 -38.83
CA LYS A 516 25.80 -5.49 -37.77
C LYS A 516 26.29 -6.45 -36.69
N ALA A 517 26.88 -7.58 -37.09
CA ALA A 517 27.36 -8.64 -36.19
C ALA A 517 28.24 -8.13 -35.02
N SER A 518 29.18 -7.20 -35.24
CA SER A 518 29.99 -6.65 -34.14
C SER A 518 29.19 -5.84 -33.12
N ARG A 519 28.08 -5.22 -33.54
CA ARG A 519 27.19 -4.50 -32.61
C ARG A 519 26.25 -5.49 -31.90
N ALA A 520 25.76 -6.51 -32.60
CA ALA A 520 25.02 -7.62 -31.99
C ALA A 520 25.84 -8.31 -30.87
N GLU A 521 27.12 -8.57 -31.13
CA GLU A 521 28.06 -9.12 -30.12
C GLU A 521 28.18 -8.20 -28.91
N ALA A 522 28.31 -6.88 -29.13
CA ALA A 522 28.44 -5.89 -28.07
C ALA A 522 27.16 -5.75 -27.22
N ILE A 523 25.98 -5.96 -27.80
CA ILE A 523 24.72 -6.00 -27.03
C ILE A 523 24.70 -7.22 -26.12
N ALA A 524 25.02 -8.40 -26.65
CA ALA A 524 25.05 -9.64 -25.85
C ALA A 524 26.11 -9.58 -24.73
N GLN A 525 27.29 -8.99 -25.00
CA GLN A 525 28.32 -8.78 -23.97
C GLN A 525 27.87 -7.79 -22.90
N GLY A 526 27.26 -6.66 -23.29
CA GLY A 526 26.75 -5.68 -22.33
C GLY A 526 25.62 -6.25 -21.46
N ALA A 527 24.74 -7.08 -22.02
CA ALA A 527 23.72 -7.78 -21.23
C ALA A 527 24.34 -8.76 -20.24
N PHE A 528 25.39 -9.50 -20.64
CA PHE A 528 26.12 -10.40 -19.73
C PHE A 528 26.80 -9.61 -18.61
N GLU A 529 27.49 -8.50 -18.94
CA GLU A 529 28.13 -7.61 -17.96
C GLU A 529 27.13 -7.00 -16.97
N HIS A 530 25.93 -6.64 -17.44
CA HIS A 530 24.85 -6.13 -16.59
C HIS A 530 24.34 -7.18 -15.60
N PHE A 531 24.14 -8.42 -16.06
CA PHE A 531 23.74 -9.53 -15.20
C PHE A 531 24.80 -9.83 -14.13
N GLU A 532 26.07 -9.92 -14.52
CA GLU A 532 27.19 -10.13 -13.58
C GLU A 532 27.38 -8.98 -12.58
N ALA A 533 26.87 -7.79 -12.89
CA ALA A 533 26.90 -6.64 -11.98
C ALA A 533 25.76 -6.66 -10.94
N GLY A 534 24.94 -7.72 -10.94
CA GLY A 534 23.85 -7.96 -9.99
C GLY A 534 22.46 -7.73 -10.59
N ALA A 535 22.33 -6.83 -11.58
CA ALA A 535 21.06 -6.50 -12.24
C ALA A 535 19.90 -6.28 -11.23
N GLY A 536 20.07 -5.37 -10.28
CA GLY A 536 19.06 -5.10 -9.24
C GLY A 536 18.86 -6.26 -8.24
N GLY A 537 19.83 -7.17 -8.12
CA GLY A 537 19.77 -8.37 -7.27
C GLY A 537 19.21 -9.61 -7.98
N TYR A 538 18.86 -9.49 -9.27
CA TYR A 538 18.36 -10.60 -10.08
C TYR A 538 19.37 -11.74 -10.22
N HIS A 539 20.67 -11.44 -10.33
CA HIS A 539 21.71 -12.45 -10.47
C HIS A 539 21.75 -13.40 -9.27
N GLU A 540 21.89 -12.84 -8.07
CA GLU A 540 21.95 -13.60 -6.82
C GLU A 540 20.62 -14.31 -6.55
N ALA A 541 19.49 -13.65 -6.82
CA ALA A 541 18.17 -14.25 -6.64
C ALA A 541 17.94 -15.46 -7.55
N LEU A 542 18.41 -15.41 -8.80
CA LEU A 542 18.31 -16.55 -9.71
C LEU A 542 19.22 -17.71 -9.29
N GLU A 543 20.46 -17.42 -8.87
CA GLU A 543 21.39 -18.44 -8.37
C GLU A 543 20.80 -19.16 -7.14
N GLU A 544 20.19 -18.41 -6.22
CA GLU A 544 19.55 -18.96 -5.02
C GLU A 544 18.28 -19.76 -5.35
N ALA A 545 17.46 -19.26 -6.28
CA ALA A 545 16.18 -19.88 -6.65
C ALA A 545 16.35 -21.21 -7.40
N ASP A 546 17.20 -21.24 -8.43
CA ASP A 546 17.44 -22.46 -9.23
C ASP A 546 18.80 -22.41 -9.95
N GLU A 547 19.81 -23.05 -9.33
CA GLU A 547 21.17 -23.19 -9.86
C GLU A 547 21.19 -23.75 -11.30
N SER A 548 20.26 -24.65 -11.66
CA SER A 548 20.23 -25.22 -13.02
C SER A 548 19.69 -24.23 -14.06
N VAL A 549 18.72 -23.38 -13.69
CA VAL A 549 18.21 -22.33 -14.58
C VAL A 549 19.24 -21.22 -14.71
N TYR A 550 19.90 -20.85 -13.61
CA TYR A 550 21.03 -19.91 -13.60
C TYR A 550 22.13 -20.32 -14.59
N GLU A 551 22.65 -21.55 -14.49
CA GLU A 551 23.71 -22.05 -15.40
C GLU A 551 23.24 -22.05 -16.86
N ALA A 552 21.98 -22.42 -17.11
CA ALA A 552 21.42 -22.44 -18.46
C ALA A 552 21.23 -21.03 -19.03
N PHE A 553 20.81 -20.07 -18.20
CA PHE A 553 20.65 -18.66 -18.57
C PHE A 553 21.97 -18.08 -19.06
N GLU A 554 23.06 -18.24 -18.28
CA GLU A 554 24.40 -17.78 -18.67
C GLU A 554 24.90 -18.47 -19.94
N GLU A 555 24.74 -19.80 -20.05
CA GLU A 555 25.17 -20.56 -21.23
C GLU A 555 24.48 -20.03 -22.49
N ARG A 556 23.16 -19.77 -22.42
CA ARG A 556 22.39 -19.29 -23.57
C ARG A 556 22.72 -17.85 -23.92
N LEU A 557 22.92 -16.97 -22.95
CA LEU A 557 23.36 -15.59 -23.21
C LEU A 557 24.75 -15.58 -23.87
N GLY A 558 25.68 -16.38 -23.37
CA GLY A 558 27.00 -16.56 -23.97
C GLY A 558 26.96 -17.14 -25.39
N ALA A 559 25.96 -17.98 -25.70
CA ALA A 559 25.75 -18.50 -27.05
C ALA A 559 25.30 -17.42 -28.06
N VAL A 560 24.50 -16.44 -27.63
CA VAL A 560 24.13 -15.27 -28.46
C VAL A 560 25.39 -14.49 -28.86
N SER A 561 26.24 -14.16 -27.87
CA SER A 561 27.51 -13.45 -28.11
C SER A 561 28.44 -14.26 -29.04
N SER A 562 28.57 -15.56 -28.79
CA SER A 562 29.43 -16.45 -29.58
C SER A 562 29.00 -16.57 -31.05
N ALA A 563 27.68 -16.61 -31.30
CA ALA A 563 27.14 -16.63 -32.66
C ALA A 563 27.46 -15.32 -33.39
N ALA A 564 27.22 -14.18 -32.75
CA ALA A 564 27.50 -12.86 -33.32
C ALA A 564 29.00 -12.68 -33.64
N ALA A 565 29.89 -13.08 -32.71
CA ALA A 565 31.34 -13.01 -32.90
C ALA A 565 31.85 -13.90 -34.07
N SER A 566 31.16 -15.02 -34.30
CA SER A 566 31.49 -15.98 -35.37
C SER A 566 30.88 -15.61 -36.72
N GLY A 567 29.96 -14.63 -36.74
CA GLY A 567 29.16 -14.28 -37.92
C GLY A 567 28.13 -15.35 -38.30
N ASP A 568 27.72 -16.16 -37.32
CA ASP A 568 26.62 -17.12 -37.45
C ASP A 568 25.28 -16.43 -37.16
N ASP A 569 24.17 -17.02 -37.58
CA ASP A 569 22.82 -16.48 -37.35
C ASP A 569 22.51 -16.39 -35.85
N VAL A 570 22.32 -15.17 -35.35
CA VAL A 570 22.12 -14.88 -33.91
C VAL A 570 20.70 -15.22 -33.45
N TYR A 571 19.73 -15.29 -34.36
CA TYR A 571 18.32 -15.41 -34.01
C TYR A 571 17.95 -16.72 -33.29
N ALA A 572 18.53 -17.85 -33.70
CA ALA A 572 18.26 -19.13 -33.03
C ALA A 572 18.81 -19.20 -31.59
N PRO A 573 20.06 -18.75 -31.31
CA PRO A 573 20.53 -18.50 -29.96
C PRO A 573 19.62 -17.57 -29.14
N SER A 574 19.16 -16.44 -29.70
CA SER A 574 18.28 -15.50 -28.99
C SER A 574 16.95 -16.14 -28.57
N LYS A 575 16.35 -16.99 -29.41
CA LYS A 575 15.17 -17.77 -29.02
C LYS A 575 15.43 -18.74 -27.87
N SER A 576 16.62 -19.35 -27.84
CA SER A 576 17.00 -20.26 -26.76
C SER A 576 17.23 -19.49 -25.47
N PHE A 577 17.83 -18.30 -25.55
CA PHE A 577 18.02 -17.42 -24.41
C PHE A 577 16.68 -16.89 -23.87
N ASN A 578 15.75 -16.45 -24.73
CA ASN A 578 14.39 -16.07 -24.35
C ASN A 578 13.69 -17.13 -23.49
N ALA A 579 13.84 -18.41 -23.84
CA ALA A 579 13.23 -19.49 -23.07
C ALA A 579 13.83 -19.62 -21.66
N GLU A 580 15.15 -19.40 -21.50
CA GLU A 580 15.78 -19.42 -20.17
C GLU A 580 15.50 -18.12 -19.39
N ALA A 581 15.42 -16.96 -20.04
CA ALA A 581 15.02 -15.70 -19.43
C ALA A 581 13.60 -15.74 -18.86
N LEU A 582 12.66 -16.39 -19.54
CA LEU A 582 11.33 -16.56 -18.98
C LEU A 582 11.33 -17.57 -17.82
N LYS A 583 12.08 -18.67 -17.92
CA LYS A 583 12.19 -19.64 -16.82
C LYS A 583 12.80 -19.03 -15.56
N SER A 584 13.79 -18.16 -15.70
CA SER A 584 14.40 -17.49 -14.56
C SER A 584 13.43 -16.55 -13.86
N ALA A 585 12.60 -15.80 -14.60
CA ALA A 585 11.52 -15.02 -14.01
C ALA A 585 10.59 -15.90 -13.15
N TYR A 586 10.14 -17.04 -13.69
CA TYR A 586 9.31 -17.98 -12.93
C TYR A 586 10.05 -18.57 -11.72
N ALA A 587 11.31 -18.98 -11.87
CA ALA A 587 12.09 -19.59 -10.79
C ALA A 587 12.22 -18.63 -9.60
N VAL A 588 12.55 -17.36 -9.85
CA VAL A 588 12.69 -16.37 -8.78
C VAL A 588 11.35 -16.03 -8.15
N VAL A 589 10.31 -15.76 -8.96
CA VAL A 589 8.97 -15.43 -8.45
C VAL A 589 8.39 -16.58 -7.61
N GLU A 590 8.53 -17.82 -8.07
CA GLU A 590 8.06 -18.99 -7.32
C GLU A 590 8.90 -19.25 -6.06
N SER A 591 10.21 -19.02 -6.12
CA SER A 591 11.10 -19.15 -4.95
C SER A 591 10.85 -18.09 -3.89
N ALA A 592 10.32 -16.92 -4.27
CA ALA A 592 9.93 -15.85 -3.36
C ALA A 592 8.64 -16.16 -2.56
N GLY A 593 8.08 -17.37 -2.69
CA GLY A 593 7.01 -17.88 -1.82
C GLY A 593 5.58 -17.65 -2.33
N GLY A 594 5.41 -16.96 -3.47
CA GLY A 594 4.09 -16.60 -4.01
C GLY A 594 3.24 -15.77 -3.04
N SER A 595 1.98 -15.51 -3.39
CA SER A 595 1.10 -14.69 -2.55
C SER A 595 0.79 -15.41 -1.23
N ALA A 596 1.31 -14.90 -0.11
CA ALA A 596 0.80 -15.20 1.23
C ALA A 596 -0.67 -14.74 1.40
N GLY A 597 -1.25 -14.09 0.39
CA GLY A 597 -2.65 -13.68 0.28
C GLY A 597 -3.66 -14.77 0.67
N GLY A 598 -3.43 -16.04 0.34
CA GLY A 598 -4.34 -17.13 0.76
C GLY A 598 -4.34 -17.37 2.28
N ALA A 599 -3.19 -17.25 2.93
CA ALA A 599 -3.08 -17.35 4.38
C ALA A 599 -3.59 -16.07 5.06
N ALA A 600 -3.31 -14.90 4.49
CA ALA A 600 -3.84 -13.62 4.95
C ALA A 600 -5.38 -13.56 4.86
N ALA A 601 -5.96 -14.01 3.75
CA ALA A 601 -7.41 -14.13 3.57
C ALA A 601 -8.02 -15.07 4.63
N ALA A 602 -7.36 -16.19 4.94
CA ALA A 602 -7.83 -17.07 6.01
C ALA A 602 -7.83 -16.39 7.39
N VAL A 603 -6.81 -15.57 7.71
CA VAL A 603 -6.76 -14.81 8.97
C VAL A 603 -7.96 -13.86 9.11
N VAL A 604 -8.28 -13.10 8.05
CA VAL A 604 -9.41 -12.14 8.04
C VAL A 604 -10.76 -12.87 8.05
N GLN A 605 -10.90 -13.96 7.30
CA GLN A 605 -12.12 -14.80 7.31
C GLN A 605 -12.37 -15.43 8.68
N ASP A 606 -11.32 -15.91 9.36
CA ASP A 606 -11.41 -16.42 10.72
C ASP A 606 -11.75 -15.29 11.72
N ALA A 607 -11.32 -14.04 11.47
CA ALA A 607 -11.64 -12.88 12.29
C ALA A 607 -13.12 -12.49 12.15
N PHE A 608 -13.63 -12.49 10.92
CA PHE A 608 -15.04 -12.31 10.61
C PHE A 608 -15.90 -13.40 11.26
N ALA A 609 -15.54 -14.68 11.09
CA ALA A 609 -16.26 -15.79 11.69
C ALA A 609 -16.26 -15.74 13.23
N HIS A 610 -15.16 -15.28 13.84
CA HIS A 610 -15.08 -15.04 15.28
C HIS A 610 -16.04 -13.93 15.72
N PHE A 611 -15.98 -12.78 15.05
CA PHE A 611 -16.81 -11.63 15.37
C PHE A 611 -18.30 -11.98 15.33
N GLU A 612 -18.77 -12.66 14.27
CA GLU A 612 -20.18 -13.07 14.12
C GLU A 612 -20.74 -13.89 15.28
N ASN A 613 -19.88 -14.61 16.00
CA ASN A 613 -20.28 -15.46 17.13
C ASN A 613 -19.90 -14.85 18.49
N ALA A 614 -19.20 -13.71 18.49
CA ALA A 614 -18.65 -13.10 19.68
C ALA A 614 -19.70 -12.29 20.47
N ARG A 615 -19.50 -12.22 21.79
CA ARG A 615 -20.27 -11.35 22.69
C ARG A 615 -20.26 -9.88 22.21
N VAL A 616 -19.12 -9.42 21.71
CA VAL A 616 -18.91 -8.03 21.28
C VAL A 616 -19.74 -7.64 20.05
N HIS A 617 -20.12 -8.58 19.18
CA HIS A 617 -20.98 -8.29 18.03
C HIS A 617 -22.33 -7.74 18.46
N GLY A 618 -23.01 -8.43 19.39
CA GLY A 618 -24.28 -7.96 19.94
C GLY A 618 -24.14 -6.69 20.80
N MET A 619 -22.99 -6.50 21.45
CA MET A 619 -22.70 -5.27 22.20
C MET A 619 -22.55 -4.06 21.27
N LEU A 620 -21.80 -4.21 20.18
CA LEU A 620 -21.54 -3.15 19.22
C LEU A 620 -22.81 -2.76 18.47
N GLU A 621 -23.60 -3.75 18.00
CA GLU A 621 -24.89 -3.49 17.35
C GLU A 621 -25.84 -2.71 18.28
N ALA A 622 -25.83 -3.04 19.58
CA ALA A 622 -26.65 -2.36 20.58
C ALA A 622 -26.14 -0.95 20.94
N ALA A 623 -24.82 -0.75 20.95
CA ALA A 623 -24.20 0.52 21.31
C ALA A 623 -24.29 1.55 20.16
N SER A 624 -23.92 1.16 18.95
CA SER A 624 -23.99 2.02 17.77
C SER A 624 -24.16 1.20 16.49
N ARG A 625 -25.35 1.31 15.90
CA ARG A 625 -25.63 0.73 14.59
C ARG A 625 -24.68 1.23 13.50
N SER A 626 -24.32 2.51 13.54
CA SER A 626 -23.40 3.11 12.55
C SER A 626 -21.99 2.55 12.67
N ALA A 627 -21.49 2.37 13.89
CA ALA A 627 -20.17 1.77 14.13
C ALA A 627 -20.15 0.29 13.72
N TYR A 628 -21.19 -0.46 14.07
CA TYR A 628 -21.38 -1.85 13.64
C TYR A 628 -21.39 -2.00 12.11
N GLU A 629 -22.25 -1.25 11.41
CA GLU A 629 -22.35 -1.31 9.95
C GLU A 629 -21.06 -0.83 9.26
N SER A 630 -20.29 0.06 9.89
CA SER A 630 -18.98 0.48 9.36
C SER A 630 -17.90 -0.58 9.55
N PHE A 631 -17.84 -1.19 10.73
CA PHE A 631 -16.91 -2.27 11.03
C PHE A 631 -17.09 -3.45 10.06
N GLU A 632 -18.33 -3.93 9.90
CA GLU A 632 -18.62 -5.04 8.97
C GLU A 632 -18.27 -4.71 7.52
N ARG A 633 -18.63 -3.50 7.07
CA ARG A 633 -18.36 -3.08 5.68
C ARG A 633 -16.88 -3.02 5.37
N GLN A 634 -16.04 -2.48 6.27
CA GLN A 634 -14.60 -2.43 6.02
C GLN A 634 -13.96 -3.81 6.12
N LEU A 635 -14.47 -4.68 7.00
CA LEU A 635 -14.03 -6.07 7.06
C LEU A 635 -14.35 -6.83 5.76
N ASP A 636 -15.55 -6.65 5.19
CA ASP A 636 -15.94 -7.21 3.89
C ASP A 636 -15.10 -6.65 2.72
N ALA A 637 -14.84 -5.34 2.73
CA ALA A 637 -13.98 -4.69 1.74
C ALA A 637 -12.55 -5.24 1.81
N TYR A 638 -12.06 -5.51 3.02
CA TYR A 638 -10.73 -6.06 3.22
C TYR A 638 -10.61 -7.51 2.74
N ILE A 639 -11.60 -8.35 3.00
CA ILE A 639 -11.67 -9.71 2.41
C ILE A 639 -11.65 -9.63 0.88
N THR A 640 -12.40 -8.67 0.30
CA THR A 640 -12.43 -8.47 -1.15
C THR A 640 -11.06 -8.06 -1.69
N ALA A 641 -10.36 -7.13 -1.04
CA ALA A 641 -9.01 -6.74 -1.46
C ALA A 641 -8.03 -7.92 -1.43
N LEU A 642 -8.11 -8.79 -0.42
CA LEU A 642 -7.28 -9.99 -0.33
C LEU A 642 -7.63 -11.05 -1.39
N ASP A 643 -8.93 -11.24 -1.69
CA ASP A 643 -9.40 -12.24 -2.65
C ASP A 643 -9.21 -11.80 -4.11
N GLU A 644 -9.30 -10.49 -4.39
CA GLU A 644 -9.27 -9.91 -5.74
C GLU A 644 -7.94 -9.18 -6.06
N GLY A 645 -6.94 -9.23 -5.17
CA GLY A 645 -5.61 -8.63 -5.39
C GLY A 645 -5.60 -7.09 -5.37
N GLY A 646 -6.48 -6.47 -4.59
CA GLY A 646 -6.53 -5.01 -4.40
C GLY A 646 -5.51 -4.48 -3.37
N GLU A 647 -5.62 -3.19 -3.03
CA GLU A 647 -4.76 -2.50 -2.06
C GLU A 647 -4.96 -2.99 -0.61
N VAL A 648 -4.31 -4.10 -0.26
CA VAL A 648 -4.40 -4.77 1.06
C VAL A 648 -4.03 -3.84 2.21
N GLY A 649 -2.97 -3.03 2.06
CA GLY A 649 -2.52 -2.08 3.09
C GLY A 649 -3.59 -1.03 3.40
N ALA A 650 -4.13 -0.37 2.37
CA ALA A 650 -5.20 0.62 2.52
C ALA A 650 -6.48 0.01 3.11
N ALA A 651 -6.82 -1.22 2.72
CA ALA A 651 -7.95 -1.94 3.29
C ALA A 651 -7.75 -2.26 4.79
N ALA A 652 -6.53 -2.62 5.19
CA ALA A 652 -6.18 -2.85 6.59
C ALA A 652 -6.27 -1.56 7.43
N ASP A 653 -5.82 -0.43 6.89
CA ASP A 653 -5.88 0.88 7.57
C ASP A 653 -7.33 1.35 7.75
N THR A 654 -8.15 1.26 6.70
CA THR A 654 -9.58 1.61 6.80
C THR A 654 -10.36 0.69 7.74
N PHE A 655 -10.01 -0.60 7.81
CA PHE A 655 -10.56 -1.52 8.80
C PHE A 655 -10.10 -1.18 10.22
N ALA A 656 -8.84 -0.77 10.41
CA ALA A 656 -8.35 -0.32 11.70
C ALA A 656 -9.07 0.94 12.20
N ASP A 657 -9.34 1.89 11.31
CA ASP A 657 -10.10 3.09 11.67
C ASP A 657 -11.55 2.76 12.03
N ALA A 658 -12.21 1.87 11.28
CA ALA A 658 -13.54 1.38 11.65
C ALA A 658 -13.55 0.61 12.98
N SER A 659 -12.46 -0.08 13.30
CA SER A 659 -12.26 -0.76 14.58
C SER A 659 -12.13 0.24 15.73
N LEU A 660 -11.31 1.30 15.57
CA LEU A 660 -11.18 2.35 16.56
C LEU A 660 -12.52 3.06 16.82
N TYR A 661 -13.30 3.32 15.77
CA TYR A 661 -14.67 3.84 15.92
C TYR A 661 -15.57 2.91 16.73
N ALA A 662 -15.51 1.60 16.49
CA ALA A 662 -16.25 0.62 17.26
C ALA A 662 -15.81 0.55 18.73
N GLN A 663 -14.51 0.71 19.02
CA GLN A 663 -14.00 0.78 20.39
C GLN A 663 -14.61 1.97 21.16
N PHE A 664 -14.57 3.18 20.58
CA PHE A 664 -15.16 4.37 21.20
C PHE A 664 -16.69 4.26 21.31
N ALA A 665 -17.36 3.64 20.35
CA ALA A 665 -18.81 3.41 20.42
C ALA A 665 -19.23 2.50 21.58
N LEU A 666 -18.44 1.45 21.88
CA LEU A 666 -18.74 0.52 22.97
C LEU A 666 -18.68 1.17 24.36
N VAL A 667 -17.91 2.25 24.50
CA VAL A 667 -17.75 2.99 25.76
C VAL A 667 -18.57 4.30 25.78
N ASP A 668 -19.50 4.46 24.85
CA ASP A 668 -20.33 5.68 24.68
C ASP A 668 -19.48 6.96 24.49
N GLY A 669 -18.33 6.82 23.83
CA GLY A 669 -17.31 7.86 23.67
C GLY A 669 -17.18 8.44 22.27
N VAL A 670 -18.15 8.21 21.36
CA VAL A 670 -18.03 8.61 19.93
C VAL A 670 -17.76 10.11 19.74
N GLU A 671 -18.24 10.96 20.65
CA GLU A 671 -18.01 12.42 20.59
C GLU A 671 -16.54 12.80 20.85
N GLU A 672 -15.79 11.91 21.48
CA GLU A 672 -14.38 12.09 21.89
C GLU A 672 -13.42 11.35 20.96
N LEU A 673 -13.93 10.88 19.82
CA LEU A 673 -13.16 10.13 18.85
C LEU A 673 -12.08 11.04 18.23
N PRO A 674 -10.82 10.55 18.08
CA PRO A 674 -9.72 11.33 17.52
C PRO A 674 -10.10 12.05 16.23
N LEU A 675 -9.73 13.34 16.12
CA LEU A 675 -10.26 14.29 15.13
C LEU A 675 -9.92 13.95 13.67
N ASP A 676 -9.03 12.97 13.46
CA ASP A 676 -8.43 12.66 12.16
C ASP A 676 -9.01 11.37 11.55
N LEU A 677 -9.96 10.72 12.24
CA LEU A 677 -10.53 9.44 11.83
C LEU A 677 -11.52 9.62 10.65
N ARG A 678 -11.14 9.12 9.46
CA ARG A 678 -12.02 9.08 8.28
C ARG A 678 -13.05 7.97 8.36
N VAL A 679 -14.15 8.18 9.09
CA VAL A 679 -15.26 7.21 9.10
C VAL A 679 -16.38 7.65 8.16
N ALA A 680 -16.51 6.97 7.03
CA ALA A 680 -17.66 7.12 6.15
C ALA A 680 -18.96 6.65 6.84
N GLY A 681 -19.85 7.59 7.19
CA GLY A 681 -21.24 7.29 7.58
C GLY A 681 -21.71 7.70 9.00
N ALA A 682 -20.93 8.47 9.76
CA ALA A 682 -21.41 9.04 11.03
C ALA A 682 -22.34 10.25 10.79
N SER A 683 -23.66 10.07 10.89
CA SER A 683 -24.64 11.16 10.85
C SER A 683 -25.45 11.25 12.15
N GLY A 684 -25.29 12.36 12.88
CA GLY A 684 -26.13 12.73 14.04
C GLY A 684 -25.78 14.11 14.62
N GLU A 685 -26.68 15.08 14.47
CA GLU A 685 -26.54 16.49 14.87
C GLU A 685 -26.49 16.74 16.40
N SER A 686 -25.49 17.49 16.87
CA SER A 686 -25.58 18.40 18.03
C SER A 686 -24.34 19.31 18.07
N GLY A 687 -24.50 20.54 17.58
CA GLY A 687 -23.38 21.45 17.30
C GLY A 687 -22.65 22.02 18.51
N GLY A 688 -21.38 22.36 18.30
CA GLY A 688 -20.55 22.89 19.37
C GLY A 688 -19.11 23.28 19.02
N LYS A 689 -18.84 23.82 17.83
CA LYS A 689 -17.74 24.78 17.58
C LYS A 689 -16.36 24.34 18.09
N SER A 690 -15.71 23.46 17.34
CA SER A 690 -14.26 23.27 17.28
C SER A 690 -14.02 22.19 16.23
N GLY A 691 -12.89 22.25 15.53
CA GLY A 691 -12.50 21.25 14.54
C GLY A 691 -12.14 21.92 13.24
N SER A 692 -11.07 21.55 12.56
CA SER A 692 -10.06 20.51 12.80
C SER A 692 -8.90 20.88 11.86
N GLY A 693 -7.70 20.35 12.06
CA GLY A 693 -6.58 20.65 11.17
C GLY A 693 -5.43 19.65 11.23
N GLY A 694 -5.62 18.54 10.51
CA GLY A 694 -4.66 17.48 10.14
C GLY A 694 -5.40 16.14 10.12
N GLU A 695 -5.33 15.21 9.17
CA GLU A 695 -4.53 15.04 7.95
C GLU A 695 -5.29 14.17 6.93
N SER A 696 -5.20 14.43 5.62
CA SER A 696 -4.60 13.45 4.68
C SER A 696 -4.04 14.13 3.44
N GLY A 697 -2.91 13.58 3.00
CA GLY A 697 -2.82 12.93 1.69
C GLY A 697 -3.08 13.86 0.51
N GLY A 698 -2.01 14.52 0.08
CA GLY A 698 -1.94 15.29 -1.16
C GLY A 698 -1.25 16.66 -1.03
N GLU A 699 -0.23 16.85 -0.19
CA GLU A 699 0.37 18.19 0.01
C GLU A 699 1.90 18.19 0.25
N SER A 700 2.70 17.36 -0.44
CA SER A 700 4.16 17.54 -0.38
C SER A 700 4.70 18.66 -1.28
N ASN A 701 3.98 19.04 -2.36
CA ASN A 701 4.48 20.01 -3.35
C ASN A 701 3.65 21.30 -3.53
N LEU A 702 2.49 21.40 -2.89
CA LEU A 702 1.62 22.57 -3.01
C LEU A 702 2.00 23.64 -1.99
N GLN A 703 2.43 24.80 -2.48
CA GLN A 703 2.86 25.94 -1.67
C GLN A 703 1.86 27.08 -1.75
N GLY A 704 1.48 27.59 -0.58
CA GLY A 704 0.79 28.87 -0.49
C GLY A 704 1.66 30.04 -0.92
N GLY A 705 1.02 31.14 -1.32
CA GLY A 705 1.72 32.41 -1.57
C GLY A 705 1.91 33.26 -0.30
N PRO A 706 2.53 34.44 -0.43
CA PRO A 706 2.72 35.39 0.67
C PRO A 706 1.43 35.83 1.38
N ASN A 707 0.26 35.59 0.76
CA ASN A 707 -1.07 35.95 1.25
C ASN A 707 -1.91 34.73 1.70
N VAL A 708 -1.27 33.56 1.82
CA VAL A 708 -1.81 32.35 2.48
C VAL A 708 -1.14 32.22 3.84
N VAL A 709 -1.94 32.08 4.90
CA VAL A 709 -1.48 32.10 6.30
C VAL A 709 -1.97 30.86 7.04
N GLU A 710 -1.30 30.48 8.12
CA GLU A 710 -1.74 29.41 9.01
C GLU A 710 -2.94 29.87 9.85
N GLY A 711 -3.99 29.05 9.84
CA GLY A 711 -5.25 29.28 10.53
C GLY A 711 -6.04 30.49 10.02
N VAL A 712 -7.21 30.71 10.63
CA VAL A 712 -8.01 31.91 10.40
C VAL A 712 -7.51 33.03 11.30
N PRO A 713 -7.07 34.19 10.76
CA PRO A 713 -6.65 35.31 11.59
C PRO A 713 -7.76 35.86 12.48
N ASP A 714 -7.42 36.22 13.73
CA ASP A 714 -8.35 36.82 14.71
C ASP A 714 -8.99 38.14 14.24
N ASP A 715 -8.37 38.82 13.26
CA ASP A 715 -8.81 40.08 12.67
C ASP A 715 -9.57 39.92 11.34
N ALA A 716 -9.91 38.69 10.92
CA ALA A 716 -10.84 38.46 9.83
C ALA A 716 -12.28 38.82 10.26
N ASP A 717 -12.97 39.62 9.46
CA ASP A 717 -14.36 40.03 9.72
C ASP A 717 -15.35 38.94 9.29
N HIS A 718 -15.01 38.16 8.26
CA HIS A 718 -15.82 37.08 7.70
C HIS A 718 -14.96 35.86 7.32
N VAL A 719 -15.55 34.67 7.40
CA VAL A 719 -14.92 33.40 7.02
C VAL A 719 -15.77 32.70 5.97
N VAL A 720 -15.11 32.16 4.94
CA VAL A 720 -15.68 31.28 3.93
C VAL A 720 -14.98 29.93 4.05
N ASP A 721 -15.74 28.88 4.34
CA ASP A 721 -15.23 27.52 4.44
C ASP A 721 -15.08 26.94 3.02
N MET A 722 -13.89 26.44 2.69
CA MET A 722 -13.63 25.69 1.46
C MET A 722 -13.75 24.20 1.77
N THR A 723 -14.93 23.64 1.51
CA THR A 723 -15.21 22.21 1.67
C THR A 723 -14.84 21.45 0.39
N ALA A 724 -15.08 20.14 0.35
CA ALA A 724 -14.51 19.24 -0.69
C ALA A 724 -14.54 19.77 -2.13
N VAL A 725 -15.63 20.40 -2.57
CA VAL A 725 -15.74 21.05 -3.89
C VAL A 725 -16.63 22.30 -3.86
N ALA A 726 -16.69 23.02 -2.73
CA ALA A 726 -17.60 24.17 -2.56
C ALA A 726 -17.07 25.27 -1.63
N PHE A 727 -17.48 26.52 -1.89
CA PHE A 727 -17.32 27.65 -0.98
C PHE A 727 -18.59 27.81 -0.12
N GLU A 728 -18.44 27.92 1.19
CA GLU A 728 -19.55 28.06 2.14
C GLU A 728 -19.35 29.29 3.06
N PRO A 729 -20.15 30.36 2.92
CA PRO A 729 -21.16 30.57 1.89
C PRO A 729 -20.56 30.87 0.50
N ALA A 730 -21.24 30.43 -0.57
CA ALA A 730 -20.84 30.72 -1.95
C ALA A 730 -21.10 32.20 -2.36
N GLU A 731 -22.05 32.86 -1.69
CA GLU A 731 -22.34 34.28 -1.88
C GLU A 731 -22.21 35.01 -0.53
N LEU A 732 -21.29 35.97 -0.45
CA LEU A 732 -21.03 36.75 0.75
C LEU A 732 -21.25 38.25 0.47
N THR A 733 -21.88 38.98 1.40
CA THR A 733 -22.00 40.44 1.34
C THR A 733 -21.23 41.06 2.51
N VAL A 734 -20.31 41.98 2.20
CA VAL A 734 -19.39 42.62 3.17
C VAL A 734 -19.40 44.14 3.01
N SER A 735 -18.91 44.87 4.02
CA SER A 735 -18.71 46.32 3.92
C SER A 735 -17.36 46.65 3.29
N ALA A 736 -17.25 47.79 2.61
CA ALA A 736 -15.93 48.28 2.18
C ALA A 736 -14.98 48.46 3.38
N GLY A 737 -13.83 47.79 3.33
CA GLY A 737 -12.82 47.72 4.38
C GLY A 737 -12.82 46.42 5.19
N ASP A 738 -13.82 45.54 5.01
CA ASP A 738 -13.88 44.24 5.68
C ASP A 738 -12.82 43.28 5.10
N THR A 739 -12.30 42.41 5.97
CA THR A 739 -11.37 41.33 5.62
C THR A 739 -12.07 39.99 5.60
N VAL A 740 -11.93 39.25 4.49
CA VAL A 740 -12.49 37.90 4.31
C VAL A 740 -11.34 36.89 4.34
N ALA A 741 -11.51 35.82 5.12
CA ALA A 741 -10.63 34.67 5.12
C ALA A 741 -11.33 33.47 4.47
N TRP A 742 -10.68 32.83 3.51
CA TRP A 742 -11.09 31.55 2.96
C TRP A 742 -10.26 30.47 3.60
N THR A 743 -10.87 29.66 4.46
CA THR A 743 -10.18 28.61 5.21
C THR A 743 -10.40 27.27 4.53
N HIS A 744 -9.35 26.46 4.44
CA HIS A 744 -9.52 25.05 4.09
C HIS A 744 -10.35 24.38 5.19
N ALA A 745 -11.45 23.74 4.79
CA ALA A 745 -12.38 23.04 5.69
C ALA A 745 -12.56 21.56 5.31
N GLY A 746 -12.08 21.13 4.13
CA GLY A 746 -12.03 19.74 3.71
C GLY A 746 -11.81 19.54 2.21
N GLY A 747 -11.41 18.32 1.83
CA GLY A 747 -11.02 17.96 0.45
C GLY A 747 -9.54 18.23 0.15
N GLU A 748 -9.18 18.14 -1.13
CA GLU A 748 -7.86 18.49 -1.65
C GLU A 748 -7.56 20.00 -1.46
N ALA A 749 -6.31 20.42 -1.70
CA ALA A 749 -5.93 21.82 -1.62
C ALA A 749 -6.78 22.70 -2.56
N HIS A 750 -7.12 23.90 -2.12
CA HIS A 750 -7.94 24.83 -2.90
C HIS A 750 -7.14 26.04 -3.37
N SER A 751 -7.68 26.77 -4.35
CA SER A 751 -7.24 28.13 -4.65
C SER A 751 -8.42 29.10 -4.57
N VAL A 752 -8.11 30.39 -4.41
CA VAL A 752 -9.11 31.46 -4.49
C VAL A 752 -8.62 32.47 -5.52
N THR A 753 -9.21 32.42 -6.70
CA THR A 753 -8.75 33.18 -7.87
C THR A 753 -9.86 34.08 -8.38
N ALA A 754 -9.65 35.39 -8.36
CA ALA A 754 -10.62 36.32 -8.91
C ALA A 754 -10.77 36.15 -10.43
N THR A 755 -12.00 36.19 -10.93
CA THR A 755 -12.24 36.19 -12.38
C THR A 755 -12.01 37.60 -12.92
N GLU A 756 -10.94 37.78 -13.70
CA GLU A 756 -10.43 39.12 -14.06
C GLU A 756 -11.46 39.96 -14.84
N ASP A 757 -12.23 39.31 -15.72
CA ASP A 757 -13.28 39.94 -16.54
C ASP A 757 -14.52 40.37 -15.75
N SER A 758 -14.70 39.85 -14.54
CA SER A 758 -15.87 40.12 -13.67
C SER A 758 -15.58 41.14 -12.55
N LEU A 759 -14.34 41.63 -12.44
CA LEU A 759 -13.96 42.57 -11.38
C LEU A 759 -14.62 43.96 -11.55
N PRO A 760 -15.03 44.64 -10.46
CA PRO A 760 -15.57 46.00 -10.54
C PRO A 760 -14.56 47.02 -11.07
N ASP A 761 -15.07 48.06 -11.76
CA ASP A 761 -14.25 49.16 -12.28
C ASP A 761 -13.37 49.79 -11.18
N GLY A 762 -12.05 49.62 -11.31
CA GLY A 762 -11.05 50.17 -10.39
C GLY A 762 -10.61 49.22 -9.27
N ALA A 763 -11.09 47.98 -9.24
CA ALA A 763 -10.57 46.95 -8.35
C ALA A 763 -9.18 46.47 -8.80
N THR A 764 -8.28 46.25 -7.83
CA THR A 764 -7.00 45.57 -8.07
C THR A 764 -7.24 44.05 -8.13
N TYR A 765 -6.60 43.38 -9.09
CA TYR A 765 -6.62 41.92 -9.21
C TYR A 765 -6.11 41.23 -7.93
N TRP A 766 -6.61 40.03 -7.64
CA TRP A 766 -6.26 39.27 -6.45
C TRP A 766 -6.43 37.76 -6.67
N ALA A 767 -5.51 36.97 -6.10
CA ALA A 767 -5.60 35.52 -6.01
C ALA A 767 -4.76 34.99 -4.83
N SER A 768 -5.08 33.81 -4.32
CA SER A 768 -4.17 33.04 -3.45
C SER A 768 -2.87 32.78 -4.21
N GLY A 769 -1.71 33.09 -3.62
CA GLY A 769 -0.43 33.08 -4.34
C GLY A 769 0.20 34.46 -4.58
N ASP A 770 -0.56 35.54 -4.38
CA ASP A 770 -0.19 36.94 -4.65
C ASP A 770 0.17 37.19 -6.13
N PHE A 771 -0.60 36.58 -7.03
CA PHE A 771 -0.44 36.73 -8.48
C PHE A 771 -1.04 38.04 -9.01
N ASP A 772 -0.42 38.60 -10.05
CA ASP A 772 -0.81 39.88 -10.66
C ASP A 772 -1.94 39.77 -11.72
N SER A 773 -2.35 38.56 -12.13
CA SER A 773 -3.41 38.31 -13.13
C SER A 773 -4.01 36.91 -13.04
N GLU A 774 -5.16 36.67 -13.67
CA GLU A 774 -5.82 35.35 -13.69
C GLU A 774 -4.99 34.30 -14.41
N SER A 775 -4.36 34.66 -15.53
CA SER A 775 -3.46 33.75 -16.25
C SER A 775 -2.27 33.32 -15.40
N ALA A 776 -1.67 34.25 -14.65
CA ALA A 776 -0.54 33.94 -13.77
C ALA A 776 -0.95 33.08 -12.57
N ALA A 777 -2.19 33.21 -12.07
CA ALA A 777 -2.70 32.36 -11.01
C ALA A 777 -2.96 30.93 -11.48
N ARG A 778 -3.47 30.76 -12.71
CA ARG A 778 -3.67 29.43 -13.33
C ARG A 778 -2.36 28.71 -13.64
N GLU A 779 -1.40 29.41 -14.27
CA GLU A 779 -0.04 28.90 -14.46
C GLU A 779 0.64 28.62 -13.11
N GLY A 780 0.43 29.50 -12.11
CA GLY A 780 0.92 29.30 -10.76
C GLY A 780 0.42 28.00 -10.12
N TRP A 781 -0.88 27.72 -10.25
CA TRP A 781 -1.49 26.49 -9.77
C TRP A 781 -0.92 25.24 -10.45
N GLU A 782 -0.74 25.26 -11.77
CA GLU A 782 -0.08 24.18 -12.53
C GLU A 782 1.37 23.93 -12.05
N ASN A 783 2.03 24.93 -11.47
CA ASN A 783 3.37 24.82 -10.88
C ASN A 783 3.34 24.68 -9.33
N GLY A 784 2.23 24.22 -8.77
CA GLY A 784 2.07 23.95 -7.34
C GLY A 784 2.06 25.19 -6.43
N LYS A 785 1.72 26.38 -6.94
CA LYS A 785 1.72 27.64 -6.19
C LYS A 785 0.32 28.24 -6.05
N GLY A 786 0.12 28.93 -4.92
CA GLY A 786 -1.15 29.59 -4.61
C GLY A 786 -2.18 28.66 -3.98
N ALA A 787 -1.73 27.50 -3.49
CA ALA A 787 -2.55 26.55 -2.77
C ALA A 787 -2.90 27.03 -1.35
N VAL A 788 -4.11 26.72 -0.93
CA VAL A 788 -4.60 26.87 0.43
C VAL A 788 -4.95 25.48 0.92
N GLY A 789 -4.01 24.90 1.66
CA GLY A 789 -4.07 23.54 2.15
C GLY A 789 -4.62 23.40 3.57
N SER A 790 -4.54 22.19 4.11
CA SER A 790 -5.05 21.89 5.45
C SER A 790 -4.44 22.83 6.49
N GLY A 791 -5.27 23.40 7.36
CA GLY A 791 -4.83 24.35 8.38
C GLY A 791 -4.42 25.74 7.85
N GLN A 792 -4.60 26.04 6.55
CA GLN A 792 -4.29 27.34 5.97
C GLN A 792 -5.54 28.15 5.61
N SER A 793 -5.36 29.47 5.47
CA SER A 793 -6.36 30.40 4.96
C SER A 793 -5.76 31.41 3.98
N PHE A 794 -6.48 31.73 2.90
CA PHE A 794 -6.20 32.90 2.08
C PHE A 794 -6.97 34.12 2.62
N VAL A 795 -6.34 35.29 2.68
CA VAL A 795 -6.94 36.48 3.31
C VAL A 795 -6.94 37.68 2.38
N ARG A 796 -8.09 38.36 2.26
CA ARG A 796 -8.25 39.57 1.44
C ARG A 796 -9.14 40.63 2.09
N THR A 797 -8.63 41.87 2.15
CA THR A 797 -9.42 43.07 2.49
C THR A 797 -9.99 43.71 1.22
N PHE A 798 -11.30 44.01 1.23
CA PHE A 798 -12.00 44.56 0.07
C PHE A 798 -12.28 46.06 0.20
N GLU A 799 -11.66 46.87 -0.66
CA GLU A 799 -11.82 48.34 -0.65
C GLU A 799 -12.77 48.86 -1.75
N THR A 800 -12.97 48.09 -2.83
CA THR A 800 -13.74 48.55 -4.01
C THR A 800 -15.14 47.96 -3.99
N THR A 801 -16.15 48.83 -3.92
CA THR A 801 -17.57 48.46 -3.96
C THR A 801 -17.94 47.77 -5.28
N GLY A 802 -18.79 46.76 -5.23
CA GLY A 802 -19.19 45.95 -6.38
C GLY A 802 -19.08 44.45 -6.10
N THR A 803 -19.47 43.62 -7.05
CA THR A 803 -19.39 42.16 -6.94
C THR A 803 -18.05 41.68 -7.51
N HIS A 804 -17.31 40.93 -6.71
CA HIS A 804 -16.06 40.26 -7.08
C HIS A 804 -16.34 38.76 -7.18
N GLU A 805 -16.37 38.22 -8.39
CA GLU A 805 -16.53 36.78 -8.65
C GLU A 805 -15.16 36.08 -8.60
N TYR A 806 -15.13 34.85 -8.10
CA TYR A 806 -13.91 34.05 -7.95
C TYR A 806 -14.18 32.56 -8.10
N VAL A 807 -13.11 31.80 -8.40
CA VAL A 807 -13.15 30.35 -8.64
C VAL A 807 -12.03 29.64 -7.87
N CYS A 808 -12.22 28.34 -7.63
CA CYS A 808 -11.15 27.43 -7.26
C CYS A 808 -10.65 26.73 -8.54
N ILE A 809 -9.40 26.96 -8.93
CA ILE A 809 -8.80 26.47 -10.18
C ILE A 809 -8.92 24.93 -10.36
N PRO A 810 -8.52 24.07 -9.40
CA PRO A 810 -8.61 22.61 -9.57
C PRO A 810 -10.06 22.12 -9.63
N HIS A 811 -10.98 22.82 -8.94
CA HIS A 811 -12.37 22.39 -8.76
C HIS A 811 -13.37 23.21 -9.59
N GLU A 812 -12.90 24.02 -10.53
CA GLU A 812 -13.75 24.87 -11.38
C GLU A 812 -14.66 24.02 -12.26
N ALA A 813 -14.16 22.91 -12.80
CA ALA A 813 -14.93 21.95 -13.59
C ALA A 813 -16.07 21.29 -12.76
N ALA A 814 -15.89 21.17 -11.44
CA ALA A 814 -16.91 20.71 -10.51
C ALA A 814 -17.92 21.81 -10.10
N GLY A 815 -17.69 23.05 -10.52
CA GLY A 815 -18.57 24.19 -10.27
C GLY A 815 -18.24 25.00 -9.01
N MET A 816 -17.04 24.84 -8.44
CA MET A 816 -16.60 25.56 -7.24
C MET A 816 -16.32 27.04 -7.54
N THR A 817 -17.37 27.84 -7.49
CA THR A 817 -17.38 29.28 -7.78
C THR A 817 -18.05 30.05 -6.64
N GLY A 818 -17.62 31.29 -6.41
CA GLY A 818 -18.17 32.14 -5.36
C GLY A 818 -18.18 33.63 -5.73
N SER A 819 -18.86 34.44 -4.91
CA SER A 819 -18.89 35.89 -5.07
C SER A 819 -18.87 36.65 -3.74
N VAL A 820 -18.11 37.75 -3.70
CA VAL A 820 -18.14 38.74 -2.62
C VAL A 820 -18.73 40.04 -3.15
N THR A 821 -19.88 40.46 -2.61
CA THR A 821 -20.49 41.76 -2.89
C THR A 821 -20.10 42.76 -1.81
N VAL A 822 -19.42 43.83 -2.21
CA VAL A 822 -18.90 44.88 -1.32
C VAL A 822 -19.79 46.12 -1.41
N GLU A 823 -20.38 46.55 -0.28
CA GLU A 823 -21.32 47.70 -0.21
C GLU A 823 -20.82 48.91 0.60
#